data_AF-A0A7K0EX32-F1
#
_entry.id   AF-A0A7K0EX32-F1
#
_cell.length_a   1.000
_cell.length_b   1.000
_cell.length_c   1.000
_cell.angle_alpha   90.00
_cell.angle_beta   90.00
_cell.angle_gamma   90.00
#
_symmetry.space_group_name_H-M   'P 1'
#
loop_
_entity.id
_entity.type
_entity.pdbx_description
1 polymer ?
#
loop_
_entity_poly.entity_id
_entity_poly.type
_entity_poly.pdbx_seq_one_letter_code
_entity_poly.pdbx_strand_id
1 'polypeptide(L)'
;MAQRNTLLLLVMLLGFWCRVSASHIVGGNIRLTAKGTDNRYTLSLDMFIDEQNSRTGDIKPTVKLAIYRRKDNLKMGEFELPLLRQDPLAVSNQACAQLRPLKLSVVTYSKEIELDADRFDDPGGYYVVHGVCCRSGAIDNISQADESGMVFHLEFPSPKTMINSSPAFSVPTGEYACKGQPFTFSFKATDADGDQLTYAIVTPFKGFTSQGIAFDNQPSSAYPMVSWKPGFSATNSVPGSPALKVDGETGQLTVTASQVGLFAFAVICEEFRNGKWIGSVRRDFQLAVVDCPTNTPPAPAITLAKAPENAQIGKTANGAITSVSACQGQDVTLKTDYSDQWSFQWQRDGQDLKGDTTATLVIKESGNYTVVKRFRNTCGKPSPAQTSIKVDLMTAEQVKLTASGPTTFCEGKSIQLKAPKGNFTYSWFKNDQLLPGAKESDYQPHETGEYKVQIVSAATGCVVTDSVNVKVNPKPLASIVPPVSKTACSGDTIRLIAVANPLYTYQWLNTGNVLAQEVKGSLAVTQAGHYVVTVTDTSQCQSTSDEVLLQFNAAPAVSMTPLPAICENAPARLALRAEPGGGTFAGVGQAASAVTASEFDPAKTGPGQFVITYTLTQAGNTCPGRTQQTVTVLPAPSIAVADASVRRGSEVQLNKNGVDTLSYYWTPSVGLSSPVAAKPYASPDTTTTYQVRVTTPQGCEFTTKLTVSVITVLFIPDAFTPNNDGVNDNWVIRGIGDYPDCKVEVYNRWGNPVFVSQGYTQPWDGKSEGQDLPPAVYQYVIKPGGSQPNRSGSLLITR
;
A
#
# COMPACT_ATOMS: atom_id res chain seq x y z
N MET A 1 69.38 -48.72 -92.16
CA MET A 1 69.21 -47.29 -92.54
C MET A 1 67.82 -46.87 -92.06
N ALA A 2 67.74 -45.88 -91.16
CA ALA A 2 66.53 -45.11 -90.74
C ALA A 2 65.33 -45.88 -90.10
N GLN A 3 64.94 -45.58 -88.85
CA GLN A 3 63.77 -44.74 -88.43
C GLN A 3 62.40 -45.42 -88.62
N ARG A 4 61.31 -45.19 -87.89
CA ARG A 4 60.88 -44.48 -86.66
C ARG A 4 59.37 -44.80 -86.54
N ASN A 5 58.82 -44.64 -85.34
CA ASN A 5 57.39 -44.40 -85.06
C ASN A 5 56.40 -45.57 -85.18
N THR A 6 56.24 -46.33 -84.09
CA THR A 6 54.90 -46.68 -83.57
C THR A 6 54.98 -47.02 -82.08
N LEU A 7 55.03 -46.00 -81.24
CA LEU A 7 54.85 -46.11 -79.78
C LEU A 7 54.04 -44.90 -79.31
N LEU A 8 52.75 -44.87 -79.63
CA LEU A 8 51.88 -43.76 -79.26
C LEU A 8 50.42 -44.18 -79.19
N LEU A 9 50.07 -45.20 -78.40
CA LEU A 9 48.67 -45.43 -77.99
C LEU A 9 48.50 -46.41 -76.81
N LEU A 10 49.35 -46.38 -75.77
CA LEU A 10 49.08 -47.18 -74.56
C LEU A 10 49.75 -46.71 -73.25
N VAL A 11 50.07 -45.42 -73.11
CA VAL A 11 50.67 -44.85 -71.86
C VAL A 11 50.05 -43.50 -71.46
N MET A 12 48.72 -43.37 -71.55
CA MET A 12 47.99 -42.22 -70.98
C MET A 12 46.76 -42.66 -70.20
N LEU A 13 46.89 -43.63 -69.29
CA LEU A 13 45.80 -44.00 -68.37
C LEU A 13 46.26 -44.41 -66.95
N LEU A 14 47.52 -44.16 -66.59
CA LEU A 14 48.04 -44.43 -65.24
C LEU A 14 48.94 -43.28 -64.82
N GLY A 15 48.40 -42.32 -64.08
CA GLY A 15 49.19 -41.18 -63.63
C GLY A 15 48.46 -40.03 -62.94
N PHE A 16 47.27 -40.26 -62.39
CA PHE A 16 46.71 -39.35 -61.38
C PHE A 16 46.18 -40.19 -60.23
N TRP A 17 47.09 -40.67 -59.39
CA TRP A 17 46.74 -40.94 -58.00
C TRP A 17 46.53 -39.58 -57.34
N CYS A 18 45.30 -39.06 -57.45
CA CYS A 18 44.85 -37.98 -56.60
C CYS A 18 44.88 -38.54 -55.17
N ARG A 19 45.92 -38.23 -54.39
CA ARG A 19 45.89 -38.42 -52.95
C ARG A 19 44.83 -37.47 -52.42
N VAL A 20 43.59 -37.95 -52.30
CA VAL A 20 42.55 -37.28 -51.52
C VAL A 20 43.00 -37.40 -50.06
N SER A 21 43.71 -36.39 -49.57
CA SER A 21 44.17 -36.32 -48.18
C SER A 21 43.01 -35.86 -47.32
N ALA A 22 42.46 -36.76 -46.49
CA ALA A 22 41.40 -36.47 -45.52
C ALA A 22 41.83 -35.40 -44.50
N SER A 23 40.86 -34.71 -43.91
CA SER A 23 41.08 -33.59 -42.99
C SER A 23 41.41 -34.03 -41.56
N HIS A 24 41.96 -33.07 -40.81
CA HIS A 24 42.62 -33.23 -39.51
C HIS A 24 41.78 -32.81 -38.31
N ILE A 25 40.69 -32.07 -38.49
CA ILE A 25 39.90 -31.56 -37.36
C ILE A 25 38.91 -32.64 -36.92
N VAL A 26 39.01 -33.02 -35.65
CA VAL A 26 38.23 -34.12 -35.08
C VAL A 26 37.21 -33.72 -34.02
N GLY A 27 37.17 -32.43 -33.66
CA GLY A 27 36.22 -31.92 -32.68
C GLY A 27 36.60 -30.54 -32.17
N GLY A 28 35.85 -30.06 -31.17
CA GLY A 28 36.14 -28.80 -30.49
C GLY A 28 34.90 -28.08 -29.97
N ASN A 29 35.12 -26.96 -29.29
CA ASN A 29 34.08 -26.07 -28.76
C ASN A 29 34.61 -24.66 -28.52
N ILE A 30 33.70 -23.69 -28.46
CA ILE A 30 34.00 -22.32 -28.02
C ILE A 30 33.77 -22.23 -26.50
N ARG A 31 34.48 -21.31 -25.84
CA ARG A 31 34.25 -20.92 -24.44
C ARG A 31 34.33 -19.40 -24.31
N LEU A 32 33.45 -18.82 -23.52
CA LEU A 32 33.46 -17.42 -23.10
C LEU A 32 33.48 -17.37 -21.58
N THR A 33 34.50 -16.75 -20.99
CA THR A 33 34.66 -16.70 -19.52
C THR A 33 34.74 -15.26 -19.06
N ALA A 34 33.87 -14.85 -18.14
CA ALA A 34 33.88 -13.49 -17.58
C ALA A 34 35.12 -13.25 -16.71
N LYS A 35 35.64 -12.02 -16.75
CA LYS A 35 36.82 -11.56 -15.97
C LYS A 35 36.41 -10.50 -14.95
N GLY A 36 35.52 -10.86 -14.04
CA GLY A 36 34.94 -9.94 -13.05
C GLY A 36 33.68 -9.25 -13.58
N THR A 37 33.42 -8.02 -13.14
CA THR A 37 32.16 -7.29 -13.39
C THR A 37 32.21 -6.30 -14.55
N ASP A 38 33.36 -6.10 -15.19
CA ASP A 38 33.61 -4.96 -16.09
C ASP A 38 33.33 -5.28 -17.57
N ASN A 39 32.40 -6.20 -17.90
CA ASN A 39 32.11 -6.64 -19.27
C ASN A 39 33.33 -7.16 -20.07
N ARG A 40 34.41 -7.53 -19.38
CA ARG A 40 35.61 -8.15 -19.97
C ARG A 40 35.48 -9.67 -19.94
N TYR A 41 35.80 -10.29 -21.07
CA TYR A 41 35.69 -11.73 -21.25
C TYR A 41 36.94 -12.31 -21.89
N THR A 42 37.29 -13.54 -21.56
CA THR A 42 38.19 -14.35 -22.37
C THR A 42 37.35 -15.19 -23.33
N LEU A 43 37.50 -14.95 -24.63
CA LEU A 43 36.92 -15.77 -25.69
C LEU A 43 37.98 -16.77 -26.17
N SER A 44 37.65 -18.06 -26.15
CA SER A 44 38.53 -19.14 -26.56
C SER A 44 37.85 -20.11 -27.54
N LEU A 45 38.65 -20.71 -28.41
CA LEU A 45 38.27 -21.88 -29.23
C LEU A 45 39.26 -23.01 -28.93
N ASP A 46 38.75 -24.12 -28.41
CA ASP A 46 39.50 -25.37 -28.28
C ASP A 46 39.15 -26.27 -29.45
N MET A 47 40.14 -26.61 -30.28
CA MET A 47 39.98 -27.44 -31.46
C MET A 47 40.80 -28.71 -31.32
N PHE A 48 40.16 -29.87 -31.51
CA PHE A 48 40.83 -31.18 -31.48
C PHE A 48 41.28 -31.55 -32.88
N ILE A 49 42.55 -31.94 -32.99
CA ILE A 49 43.20 -32.19 -34.26
C ILE A 49 43.91 -33.54 -34.22
N ASP A 50 43.83 -34.30 -35.31
CA ASP A 50 44.69 -35.44 -35.60
C ASP A 50 45.92 -35.00 -36.38
N GLU A 51 47.05 -34.86 -35.68
CA GLU A 51 48.34 -34.44 -36.22
C GLU A 51 48.90 -35.40 -37.26
N GLN A 52 48.56 -36.69 -37.19
CA GLN A 52 49.09 -37.69 -38.12
C GLN A 52 48.54 -37.50 -39.53
N ASN A 53 47.29 -37.03 -39.63
CA ASN A 53 46.58 -36.79 -40.88
C ASN A 53 46.51 -35.29 -41.23
N SER A 54 47.15 -34.43 -40.44
CA SER A 54 47.25 -32.98 -40.69
C SER A 54 48.22 -32.64 -41.81
N ARG A 55 47.88 -31.64 -42.62
CA ARG A 55 48.77 -31.01 -43.61
C ARG A 55 49.56 -29.87 -42.94
N THR A 56 50.71 -29.55 -43.51
CA THR A 56 51.48 -28.37 -43.10
C THR A 56 50.66 -27.09 -43.33
N GLY A 57 50.44 -26.29 -42.28
CA GLY A 57 49.69 -25.02 -42.35
C GLY A 57 48.19 -25.12 -42.03
N ASP A 58 47.72 -26.29 -41.61
CA ASP A 58 46.34 -26.55 -41.17
C ASP A 58 46.02 -25.93 -39.80
N ILE A 59 47.03 -25.80 -38.93
CA ILE A 59 46.96 -24.99 -37.71
C ILE A 59 47.35 -23.57 -38.09
N LYS A 60 46.38 -22.64 -38.02
CA LYS A 60 46.62 -21.24 -38.34
C LYS A 60 47.23 -20.50 -37.14
N PRO A 61 48.03 -19.45 -37.35
CA PRO A 61 48.53 -18.61 -36.25
C PRO A 61 47.39 -17.83 -35.56
N THR A 62 46.32 -17.54 -36.29
CA THR A 62 45.12 -16.88 -35.78
C THR A 62 43.85 -17.51 -36.39
N VAL A 63 42.72 -17.38 -35.68
CA VAL A 63 41.38 -17.75 -36.17
C VAL A 63 40.40 -16.62 -35.90
N LYS A 64 39.33 -16.53 -36.70
CA LYS A 64 38.29 -15.50 -36.56
C LYS A 64 36.99 -16.08 -36.03
N LEU A 65 36.48 -15.52 -34.94
CA LEU A 65 35.16 -15.83 -34.39
C LEU A 65 34.26 -14.61 -34.55
N ALA A 66 33.03 -14.81 -34.99
CA ALA A 66 32.06 -13.72 -35.11
C ALA A 66 30.94 -13.88 -34.08
N ILE A 67 30.48 -12.75 -33.53
CA ILE A 67 29.37 -12.69 -32.57
C ILE A 67 28.17 -12.05 -33.26
N TYR A 68 27.01 -12.66 -33.09
CA TYR A 68 25.74 -12.25 -33.68
C TYR A 68 24.66 -12.12 -32.61
N ARG A 69 23.72 -11.21 -32.84
CA ARG A 69 22.51 -11.08 -32.03
C ARG A 69 21.49 -12.14 -32.45
N ARG A 70 20.89 -12.85 -31.49
CA ARG A 70 20.01 -14.00 -31.78
C ARG A 70 18.72 -13.64 -32.52
N LYS A 71 18.09 -12.50 -32.18
CA LYS A 71 16.77 -12.16 -32.71
C LYS A 71 16.74 -11.94 -34.22
N ASP A 72 17.82 -11.43 -34.80
CA ASP A 72 17.86 -10.92 -36.17
C ASP A 72 19.17 -11.21 -36.92
N ASN A 73 20.07 -12.00 -36.33
CA ASN A 73 21.36 -12.36 -36.92
C ASN A 73 22.25 -11.14 -37.24
N LEU A 74 22.06 -10.01 -36.53
CA LEU A 74 22.91 -8.84 -36.71
C LEU A 74 24.33 -9.14 -36.22
N LYS A 75 25.35 -8.89 -37.06
CA LYS A 75 26.76 -9.05 -36.69
C LYS A 75 27.17 -7.99 -35.67
N MET A 76 27.45 -8.43 -34.45
CA MET A 76 27.90 -7.60 -33.34
C MET A 76 29.42 -7.43 -33.34
N GLY A 77 30.18 -8.37 -33.89
CA GLY A 77 31.63 -8.22 -33.97
C GLY A 77 32.32 -9.42 -34.62
N GLU A 78 33.57 -9.23 -35.00
CA GLU A 78 34.48 -10.30 -35.40
C GLU A 78 35.80 -10.12 -34.66
N PHE A 79 36.27 -11.19 -34.03
CA PHE A 79 37.44 -11.21 -33.19
C PHE A 79 38.45 -12.19 -33.75
N GLU A 80 39.65 -11.70 -34.03
CA GLU A 80 40.79 -12.53 -34.40
C GLU A 80 41.54 -12.97 -33.13
N LEU A 81 41.53 -14.29 -32.88
CA LEU A 81 42.14 -14.94 -31.73
C LEU A 81 43.49 -15.54 -32.11
N PRO A 82 44.59 -15.19 -31.43
CA PRO A 82 45.89 -15.83 -31.61
C PRO A 82 45.92 -17.25 -31.03
N LEU A 83 46.78 -18.08 -31.61
CA LEU A 83 47.14 -19.39 -31.07
C LEU A 83 47.79 -19.21 -29.69
N LEU A 84 47.20 -19.79 -28.67
CA LEU A 84 47.72 -19.74 -27.30
C LEU A 84 48.66 -20.91 -27.03
N ARG A 85 48.22 -22.15 -27.34
CA ARG A 85 49.03 -23.37 -27.16
C ARG A 85 48.48 -24.56 -27.96
N GLN A 86 49.32 -25.58 -28.08
CA GLN A 86 49.00 -26.88 -28.66
C GLN A 86 49.54 -27.97 -27.73
N ASP A 87 48.64 -28.79 -27.17
CA ASP A 87 48.99 -29.83 -26.20
C ASP A 87 48.60 -31.22 -26.75
N PRO A 88 49.48 -32.23 -26.70
CA PRO A 88 49.11 -33.59 -27.09
C PRO A 88 48.10 -34.20 -26.10
N LEU A 89 47.09 -34.91 -26.63
CA LEU A 89 46.13 -35.62 -25.80
C LEU A 89 46.70 -36.98 -25.38
N ALA A 90 46.87 -37.18 -24.07
CA ALA A 90 47.33 -38.45 -23.52
C ALA A 90 46.26 -39.55 -23.73
N VAL A 91 46.72 -40.74 -24.12
CA VAL A 91 45.88 -41.94 -24.28
C VAL A 91 46.06 -42.87 -23.09
N SER A 92 44.97 -43.45 -22.58
CA SER A 92 44.97 -44.32 -21.39
C SER A 92 45.70 -45.66 -21.59
N ASN A 93 45.80 -46.15 -22.83
CA ASN A 93 46.60 -47.31 -23.21
C ASN A 93 47.12 -47.13 -24.64
N GLN A 94 48.42 -46.86 -24.76
CA GLN A 94 49.06 -46.60 -26.04
C GLN A 94 49.05 -47.83 -26.97
N ALA A 95 49.09 -49.05 -26.43
CA ALA A 95 49.06 -50.28 -27.23
C ALA A 95 47.70 -50.52 -27.90
N CYS A 96 46.59 -50.19 -27.25
CA CYS A 96 45.27 -50.24 -27.89
C CYS A 96 45.04 -49.05 -28.84
N ALA A 97 45.58 -47.87 -28.52
CA ALA A 97 45.54 -46.72 -29.44
C ALA A 97 46.28 -47.01 -30.76
N GLN A 98 47.29 -47.89 -30.78
CA GLN A 98 47.94 -48.33 -32.03
C GLN A 98 47.02 -49.15 -32.96
N LEU A 99 45.93 -49.74 -32.47
CA LEU A 99 44.99 -50.49 -33.32
C LEU A 99 44.22 -49.57 -34.29
N ARG A 100 44.15 -48.27 -34.00
CA ARG A 100 43.69 -47.23 -34.91
C ARG A 100 44.51 -45.96 -34.62
N PRO A 101 45.71 -45.82 -35.22
CA PRO A 101 46.66 -44.78 -34.84
C PRO A 101 46.09 -43.40 -35.17
N LEU A 102 45.72 -42.67 -34.11
CA LEU A 102 45.36 -41.26 -34.15
C LEU A 102 46.38 -40.52 -33.29
N LYS A 103 46.91 -39.40 -33.79
CA LYS A 103 47.83 -38.55 -33.01
C LYS A 103 47.10 -37.28 -32.62
N LEU A 104 46.31 -37.36 -31.55
CA LEU A 104 45.42 -36.27 -31.17
C LEU A 104 46.12 -35.19 -30.34
N SER A 105 45.83 -33.93 -30.67
CA SER A 105 46.22 -32.75 -29.91
C SER A 105 45.05 -31.79 -29.75
N VAL A 106 45.04 -31.02 -28.67
CA VAL A 106 44.16 -29.86 -28.53
C VAL A 106 44.93 -28.60 -28.91
N VAL A 107 44.33 -27.79 -29.76
CA VAL A 107 44.83 -26.47 -30.16
C VAL A 107 43.89 -25.42 -29.57
N THR A 108 44.42 -24.57 -28.70
CA THR A 108 43.64 -23.52 -28.04
C THR A 108 43.99 -22.17 -28.64
N TYR A 109 42.98 -21.47 -29.16
CA TYR A 109 43.05 -20.06 -29.52
C TYR A 109 42.35 -19.23 -28.46
N SER A 110 42.89 -18.07 -28.09
CA SER A 110 42.29 -17.27 -27.02
C SER A 110 42.62 -15.79 -27.11
N LYS A 111 41.64 -14.95 -26.78
CA LYS A 111 41.80 -13.50 -26.70
C LYS A 111 40.91 -12.91 -25.62
N GLU A 112 41.38 -11.89 -24.93
CA GLU A 112 40.53 -11.05 -24.10
C GLU A 112 39.77 -10.04 -24.98
N ILE A 113 38.46 -9.97 -24.78
CA ILE A 113 37.55 -9.10 -25.52
C ILE A 113 36.69 -8.33 -24.53
N GLU A 114 36.17 -7.19 -24.98
CA GLU A 114 35.21 -6.38 -24.24
C GLU A 114 33.86 -6.45 -24.96
N LEU A 115 32.81 -6.78 -24.23
CA LEU A 115 31.45 -6.84 -24.73
C LEU A 115 30.65 -5.70 -24.09
N ASP A 116 30.76 -4.50 -24.67
CA ASP A 116 30.06 -3.29 -24.21
C ASP A 116 28.57 -3.60 -23.94
N ALA A 117 28.15 -3.49 -22.68
CA ALA A 117 26.80 -3.84 -22.25
C ALA A 117 25.72 -3.01 -22.95
N ASP A 118 25.98 -1.77 -23.34
CA ASP A 118 24.98 -0.96 -24.06
C ASP A 118 24.84 -1.37 -25.52
N ARG A 119 25.89 -1.94 -26.10
CA ARG A 119 25.84 -2.53 -27.44
C ARG A 119 25.30 -3.95 -27.42
N PHE A 120 25.58 -4.70 -26.36
CA PHE A 120 25.15 -6.08 -26.14
C PHE A 120 23.93 -6.14 -25.19
N ASP A 121 22.91 -5.32 -25.44
CA ASP A 121 21.76 -5.08 -24.56
C ASP A 121 20.51 -5.95 -24.83
N ASP A 122 20.55 -6.82 -25.84
CA ASP A 122 19.37 -7.56 -26.28
C ASP A 122 19.01 -8.72 -25.34
N PRO A 123 17.80 -8.73 -24.76
CA PRO A 123 17.41 -9.75 -23.78
C PRO A 123 17.29 -11.16 -24.38
N GLY A 124 17.23 -11.29 -25.71
CA GLY A 124 17.25 -12.59 -26.41
C GLY A 124 18.63 -13.24 -26.46
N GLY A 125 19.69 -12.48 -26.13
CA GLY A 125 21.07 -12.96 -26.08
C GLY A 125 21.78 -13.00 -27.44
N TYR A 126 22.96 -13.61 -27.41
CA TYR A 126 23.93 -13.58 -28.50
C TYR A 126 24.49 -14.97 -28.74
N TYR A 127 25.11 -15.16 -29.91
CA TYR A 127 25.85 -16.38 -30.21
C TYR A 127 27.16 -16.09 -30.91
N VAL A 128 28.13 -16.97 -30.69
CA VAL A 128 29.46 -16.94 -31.31
C VAL A 128 29.56 -18.09 -32.30
N VAL A 129 30.11 -17.83 -33.49
CA VAL A 129 30.33 -18.87 -34.49
C VAL A 129 31.73 -18.87 -35.09
N HIS A 130 32.23 -20.07 -35.35
CA HIS A 130 33.39 -20.35 -36.19
C HIS A 130 33.14 -21.63 -37.00
N GLY A 131 33.17 -21.51 -38.32
CA GLY A 131 33.03 -22.61 -39.26
C GLY A 131 34.35 -22.93 -39.95
N VAL A 132 34.69 -24.21 -40.02
CA VAL A 132 35.93 -24.69 -40.64
C VAL A 132 35.67 -25.97 -41.42
N CYS A 133 36.27 -26.10 -42.60
CA CYS A 133 36.25 -27.34 -43.35
C CYS A 133 37.50 -28.18 -43.05
N CYS A 134 37.41 -29.51 -43.00
CA CYS A 134 36.21 -30.36 -42.98
C CYS A 134 36.39 -31.40 -41.87
N ARG A 135 35.37 -32.20 -41.56
CA ARG A 135 35.56 -33.39 -40.73
C ARG A 135 36.34 -34.48 -41.47
N SER A 136 37.00 -35.35 -40.72
CA SER A 136 37.77 -36.45 -41.30
C SER A 136 36.89 -37.36 -42.16
N GLY A 137 37.35 -37.70 -43.36
CA GLY A 137 36.69 -38.69 -44.23
C GLY A 137 36.67 -40.11 -43.65
N ALA A 138 37.45 -40.38 -42.60
CA ALA A 138 37.49 -41.66 -41.91
C ALA A 138 36.28 -41.90 -40.97
N ILE A 139 35.35 -40.94 -40.88
CA ILE A 139 34.14 -41.07 -40.06
C ILE A 139 33.16 -42.08 -40.67
N ASP A 140 32.73 -43.02 -39.84
CA ASP A 140 31.93 -44.15 -40.26
C ASP A 140 30.43 -43.84 -40.26
N ASN A 141 29.93 -42.89 -39.45
CA ASN A 141 28.48 -42.64 -39.26
C ASN A 141 27.87 -41.45 -40.01
N ILE A 142 28.67 -40.58 -40.62
CA ILE A 142 28.19 -39.40 -41.37
C ILE A 142 28.44 -39.58 -42.88
N SER A 143 27.46 -39.22 -43.71
CA SER A 143 27.57 -39.24 -45.18
C SER A 143 28.40 -38.05 -45.68
N GLN A 144 29.33 -38.29 -46.62
CA GLN A 144 30.23 -37.27 -47.19
C GLN A 144 30.97 -36.46 -46.10
N ALA A 145 31.55 -37.16 -45.12
CA ALA A 145 32.14 -36.53 -43.95
C ALA A 145 33.29 -35.56 -44.29
N ASP A 146 34.09 -35.87 -45.30
CA ASP A 146 35.18 -35.05 -45.84
C ASP A 146 34.72 -33.82 -46.65
N GLU A 147 33.44 -33.72 -46.95
CA GLU A 147 32.79 -32.51 -47.49
C GLU A 147 31.92 -31.79 -46.44
N SER A 148 31.84 -32.33 -45.22
CA SER A 148 31.05 -31.76 -44.14
C SER A 148 31.91 -30.84 -43.28
N GLY A 149 31.65 -29.53 -43.39
CA GLY A 149 32.16 -28.51 -42.49
C GLY A 149 31.80 -28.74 -41.02
N MET A 150 32.65 -28.26 -40.11
CA MET A 150 32.37 -28.17 -38.68
C MET A 150 31.96 -26.75 -38.33
N VAL A 151 31.00 -26.61 -37.42
CA VAL A 151 30.59 -25.33 -36.85
C VAL A 151 30.71 -25.41 -35.35
N PHE A 152 31.59 -24.59 -34.78
CA PHE A 152 31.62 -24.35 -33.35
C PHE A 152 30.67 -23.22 -33.02
N HIS A 153 29.82 -23.47 -32.03
CA HIS A 153 28.71 -22.59 -31.67
C HIS A 153 28.59 -22.49 -30.15
N LEU A 154 28.41 -21.26 -29.68
CA LEU A 154 28.19 -20.91 -28.28
C LEU A 154 27.05 -19.88 -28.22
N GLU A 155 26.09 -20.05 -27.33
CA GLU A 155 25.06 -19.06 -27.01
C GLU A 155 25.25 -18.53 -25.59
N PHE A 156 25.06 -17.23 -25.39
CA PHE A 156 25.24 -16.56 -24.10
C PHE A 156 24.25 -15.40 -23.92
N PRO A 157 23.94 -15.02 -22.67
CA PRO A 157 22.95 -13.97 -22.39
C PRO A 157 23.51 -12.58 -22.65
N SER A 158 22.67 -11.55 -22.58
CA SER A 158 23.13 -10.16 -22.65
C SER A 158 23.98 -9.79 -21.43
N PRO A 159 25.24 -9.32 -21.61
CA PRO A 159 26.08 -8.78 -20.54
C PRO A 159 25.40 -7.66 -19.73
N LYS A 160 24.48 -6.90 -20.33
CA LYS A 160 23.69 -5.86 -19.64
C LYS A 160 22.75 -6.44 -18.59
N THR A 161 22.17 -7.60 -18.89
CA THR A 161 21.22 -8.27 -18.00
C THR A 161 21.92 -9.13 -16.97
N MET A 162 23.03 -9.77 -17.35
CA MET A 162 23.83 -10.61 -16.47
C MET A 162 25.22 -10.82 -17.04
N ILE A 163 26.21 -10.79 -16.15
CA ILE A 163 27.54 -11.32 -16.45
C ILE A 163 27.48 -12.85 -16.33
N ASN A 164 28.05 -13.53 -17.32
CA ASN A 164 27.97 -14.99 -17.42
C ASN A 164 29.27 -15.62 -17.91
N SER A 165 29.67 -16.76 -17.37
CA SER A 165 30.72 -17.59 -17.96
C SER A 165 30.12 -18.86 -18.57
N SER A 166 30.23 -19.02 -19.88
CA SER A 166 29.69 -20.22 -20.55
C SER A 166 30.29 -21.52 -19.98
N PRO A 167 29.55 -22.64 -20.05
CA PRO A 167 30.03 -23.93 -19.59
C PRO A 167 31.39 -24.32 -20.17
N ALA A 168 32.34 -24.62 -19.29
CA ALA A 168 33.69 -24.98 -19.67
C ALA A 168 33.86 -26.50 -19.64
N PHE A 169 33.73 -27.14 -20.79
CA PHE A 169 34.05 -28.56 -20.90
C PHE A 169 35.55 -28.83 -20.62
N SER A 170 35.86 -29.90 -19.90
CA SER A 170 37.25 -30.33 -19.70
C SER A 170 37.92 -30.75 -21.01
N VAL A 171 39.23 -30.56 -21.14
CA VAL A 171 40.00 -31.14 -22.25
C VAL A 171 39.92 -32.67 -22.16
N PRO A 172 39.46 -33.36 -23.21
CA PRO A 172 39.33 -34.81 -23.20
C PRO A 172 40.70 -35.49 -23.24
N THR A 173 40.79 -36.72 -22.75
CA THR A 173 41.91 -37.63 -23.04
C THR A 173 41.66 -38.30 -24.39
N GLY A 174 42.70 -38.79 -25.07
CA GLY A 174 42.59 -39.45 -26.38
C GLY A 174 41.98 -40.86 -26.29
N GLU A 175 40.79 -40.98 -25.68
CA GLU A 175 40.17 -42.27 -25.36
C GLU A 175 39.68 -43.03 -26.59
N TYR A 176 39.63 -44.36 -26.42
CA TYR A 176 39.02 -45.29 -27.35
C TYR A 176 38.08 -46.23 -26.58
N ALA A 177 37.05 -46.74 -27.25
CA ALA A 177 36.17 -47.77 -26.70
C ALA A 177 36.52 -49.14 -27.29
N CYS A 178 36.43 -50.19 -26.47
CA CYS A 178 36.55 -51.57 -26.94
C CYS A 178 35.18 -52.09 -27.38
N LYS A 179 35.10 -52.71 -28.57
CA LYS A 179 33.88 -53.37 -29.03
C LYS A 179 33.39 -54.41 -28.00
N GLY A 180 32.10 -54.35 -27.70
CA GLY A 180 31.40 -55.24 -26.78
C GLY A 180 31.74 -55.02 -25.30
N GLN A 181 32.39 -53.92 -24.95
CA GLN A 181 32.72 -53.58 -23.56
C GLN A 181 32.03 -52.28 -23.14
N PRO A 182 31.54 -52.19 -21.89
CA PRO A 182 31.09 -50.92 -21.34
C PRO A 182 32.21 -49.89 -21.39
N PHE A 183 31.90 -48.73 -21.95
CA PHE A 183 32.75 -47.56 -21.99
C PHE A 183 32.01 -46.41 -21.33
N THR A 184 32.70 -45.71 -20.45
CA THR A 184 32.22 -44.49 -19.79
C THR A 184 33.24 -43.39 -19.94
N PHE A 185 32.80 -42.18 -20.23
CA PHE A 185 33.69 -41.04 -20.36
C PHE A 185 32.99 -39.76 -19.89
N SER A 186 33.65 -38.97 -19.05
CA SER A 186 33.05 -37.74 -18.53
C SER A 186 33.09 -36.64 -19.58
N PHE A 187 31.90 -36.20 -20.03
CA PHE A 187 31.71 -34.97 -20.78
C PHE A 187 31.26 -33.81 -19.89
N LYS A 188 31.43 -33.94 -18.57
CA LYS A 188 31.03 -32.90 -17.62
C LYS A 188 31.76 -31.59 -17.92
N ALA A 189 30.98 -30.53 -18.04
CA ALA A 189 31.48 -29.16 -18.04
C ALA A 189 31.48 -28.60 -16.62
N THR A 190 32.40 -27.66 -16.37
CA THR A 190 32.41 -26.85 -15.15
C THR A 190 31.81 -25.49 -15.45
N ASP A 191 31.09 -24.95 -14.48
CA ASP A 191 30.53 -23.62 -14.54
C ASP A 191 31.24 -22.73 -13.51
N ALA A 192 31.64 -21.50 -13.89
CA ALA A 192 32.45 -20.65 -13.03
C ALA A 192 31.61 -19.83 -12.04
N ASP A 193 30.34 -19.63 -12.36
CA ASP A 193 29.35 -18.82 -11.66
C ASP A 193 28.28 -19.66 -10.96
N GLY A 194 28.35 -20.99 -11.09
CA GLY A 194 27.58 -21.95 -10.31
C GLY A 194 26.22 -22.29 -10.90
N ASP A 195 26.05 -22.11 -12.20
CA ASP A 195 24.80 -22.42 -12.89
C ASP A 195 24.55 -23.92 -13.02
N GLN A 196 23.26 -24.26 -13.15
CA GLN A 196 22.85 -25.62 -13.38
C GLN A 196 23.11 -25.99 -14.84
N LEU A 197 23.81 -27.10 -15.05
CA LEU A 197 24.14 -27.61 -16.38
C LEU A 197 23.29 -28.83 -16.72
N THR A 198 22.89 -28.91 -17.98
CA THR A 198 22.24 -30.11 -18.53
C THR A 198 22.85 -30.52 -19.86
N TYR A 199 22.79 -31.81 -20.19
CA TYR A 199 23.50 -32.38 -21.33
C TYR A 199 22.57 -33.17 -22.25
N ALA A 200 22.78 -33.05 -23.56
CA ALA A 200 22.10 -33.88 -24.55
C ALA A 200 23.01 -34.22 -25.73
N ILE A 201 22.85 -35.42 -26.31
CA ILE A 201 23.47 -35.77 -27.59
C ILE A 201 22.61 -35.17 -28.72
N VAL A 202 23.26 -34.43 -29.60
CA VAL A 202 22.63 -33.72 -30.73
C VAL A 202 23.33 -34.04 -32.05
N THR A 203 22.62 -33.92 -33.17
CA THR A 203 23.19 -34.16 -34.51
C THR A 203 24.20 -33.08 -34.87
N PRO A 204 25.49 -33.38 -35.15
CA PRO A 204 26.50 -32.38 -35.51
C PRO A 204 26.05 -31.36 -36.56
N PHE A 205 26.48 -30.11 -36.44
CA PHE A 205 26.24 -29.11 -37.49
C PHE A 205 27.20 -29.31 -38.65
N LYS A 206 26.68 -29.26 -39.89
CA LYS A 206 27.45 -29.30 -41.14
C LYS A 206 28.00 -27.92 -41.53
N GLY A 207 27.32 -26.84 -41.13
CA GLY A 207 27.69 -25.49 -41.57
C GLY A 207 27.61 -25.29 -43.08
N PHE A 208 28.33 -24.28 -43.57
CA PHE A 208 28.39 -23.94 -45.00
C PHE A 208 29.79 -24.08 -45.60
N THR A 209 30.80 -24.45 -44.80
CA THR A 209 32.14 -24.77 -45.30
C THR A 209 32.16 -26.12 -46.01
N SER A 210 33.05 -26.23 -47.01
CA SER A 210 33.26 -27.42 -47.83
C SER A 210 34.70 -27.45 -48.34
N GLN A 211 35.12 -28.48 -49.07
CA GLN A 211 36.50 -28.55 -49.59
C GLN A 211 36.89 -27.34 -50.46
N GLY A 212 35.92 -26.64 -51.06
CA GLY A 212 36.14 -25.39 -51.80
C GLY A 212 36.02 -24.11 -50.96
N ILE A 213 35.49 -24.19 -49.74
CA ILE A 213 35.27 -23.06 -48.81
C ILE A 213 35.82 -23.45 -47.44
N ALA A 214 37.09 -23.11 -47.19
CA ALA A 214 37.83 -23.58 -46.02
C ALA A 214 37.37 -22.98 -44.68
N PHE A 215 36.81 -21.77 -44.70
CA PHE A 215 36.42 -21.00 -43.52
C PHE A 215 35.10 -20.28 -43.79
N ASP A 216 34.22 -20.28 -42.79
CA ASP A 216 32.99 -19.50 -42.81
C ASP A 216 32.60 -19.10 -41.39
N ASN A 217 32.03 -17.92 -41.24
CA ASN A 217 31.41 -17.47 -40.01
C ASN A 217 30.06 -16.77 -40.25
N GLN A 218 29.40 -17.02 -41.39
CA GLN A 218 28.08 -16.47 -41.68
C GLN A 218 27.05 -16.85 -40.59
N PRO A 219 26.15 -15.93 -40.24
CA PRO A 219 25.10 -16.22 -39.27
C PRO A 219 24.05 -17.15 -39.88
N SER A 220 23.41 -17.95 -39.02
CA SER A 220 22.22 -18.72 -39.41
C SER A 220 21.27 -18.84 -38.24
N SER A 221 19.97 -18.68 -38.49
CA SER A 221 18.94 -19.02 -37.50
C SER A 221 18.84 -20.53 -37.26
N ALA A 222 19.31 -21.34 -38.21
CA ALA A 222 19.40 -22.79 -38.09
C ALA A 222 20.53 -23.32 -38.98
N TYR A 223 21.66 -23.70 -38.38
CA TYR A 223 22.73 -24.33 -39.14
C TYR A 223 22.28 -25.69 -39.69
N PRO A 224 22.65 -26.03 -40.94
CA PRO A 224 22.39 -27.37 -41.47
C PRO A 224 22.99 -28.43 -40.56
N MET A 225 22.28 -29.53 -40.37
CA MET A 225 22.76 -30.71 -39.66
C MET A 225 23.49 -31.66 -40.62
N VAL A 226 24.42 -32.45 -40.10
CA VAL A 226 25.05 -33.52 -40.89
C VAL A 226 24.03 -34.58 -41.29
N SER A 227 24.22 -35.17 -42.47
CA SER A 227 23.40 -36.29 -42.93
C SER A 227 23.97 -37.60 -42.39
N TRP A 228 23.24 -38.24 -41.48
CA TRP A 228 23.60 -39.57 -40.97
C TRP A 228 23.60 -40.62 -42.11
N LYS A 229 24.53 -41.59 -42.05
CA LYS A 229 24.42 -42.81 -42.86
C LYS A 229 23.24 -43.67 -42.36
N PRO A 230 22.69 -44.58 -43.19
CA PRO A 230 21.63 -45.48 -42.76
C PRO A 230 21.98 -46.23 -41.46
N GLY A 231 21.06 -46.24 -40.49
CA GLY A 231 21.25 -46.89 -39.19
C GLY A 231 21.83 -45.99 -38.09
N PHE A 232 22.33 -44.79 -38.42
CA PHE A 232 22.85 -43.83 -37.45
C PHE A 232 21.87 -42.68 -37.20
N SER A 233 21.93 -42.12 -35.99
CA SER A 233 21.14 -40.95 -35.56
C SER A 233 21.80 -40.31 -34.34
N ALA A 234 21.29 -39.18 -33.84
CA ALA A 234 21.78 -38.62 -32.57
C ALA A 234 21.66 -39.61 -31.40
N THR A 235 20.57 -40.39 -31.35
CA THR A 235 20.33 -41.42 -30.32
C THR A 235 21.04 -42.75 -30.58
N ASN A 236 21.69 -42.90 -31.74
CA ASN A 236 22.45 -44.10 -32.13
C ASN A 236 23.72 -43.69 -32.89
N SER A 237 24.44 -42.70 -32.37
CA SER A 237 25.60 -42.12 -33.04
C SER A 237 26.81 -43.06 -32.96
N VAL A 238 26.97 -43.76 -31.83
CA VAL A 238 27.79 -44.96 -31.70
C VAL A 238 26.86 -46.15 -31.42
N PRO A 239 26.75 -47.12 -32.33
CA PRO A 239 25.81 -48.22 -32.19
C PRO A 239 26.27 -49.21 -31.12
N GLY A 240 25.35 -49.64 -30.26
CA GLY A 240 25.69 -50.47 -29.11
C GLY A 240 24.47 -50.97 -28.33
N SER A 241 24.73 -51.75 -27.28
CA SER A 241 23.71 -52.21 -26.33
C SER A 241 24.17 -51.99 -24.88
N PRO A 242 23.97 -50.79 -24.30
CA PRO A 242 23.26 -49.64 -24.88
C PRO A 242 24.10 -48.88 -25.92
N ALA A 243 23.43 -48.22 -26.87
CA ALA A 243 24.04 -47.24 -27.78
C ALA A 243 24.51 -46.01 -26.99
N LEU A 244 25.33 -45.15 -27.62
CA LEU A 244 25.86 -43.97 -26.94
C LEU A 244 24.75 -43.08 -26.38
N LYS A 245 24.85 -42.80 -25.08
CA LYS A 245 24.00 -41.87 -24.35
C LYS A 245 24.85 -40.94 -23.51
N VAL A 246 24.29 -39.78 -23.21
CA VAL A 246 24.80 -38.86 -22.19
C VAL A 246 23.78 -38.81 -21.06
N ASP A 247 24.28 -38.86 -19.83
CA ASP A 247 23.46 -38.57 -18.67
C ASP A 247 23.18 -37.06 -18.58
N GLY A 248 21.90 -36.71 -18.46
CA GLY A 248 21.44 -35.33 -18.60
C GLY A 248 21.88 -34.39 -17.48
N GLU A 249 22.25 -34.91 -16.31
CA GLU A 249 22.62 -34.11 -15.13
C GLU A 249 24.13 -34.13 -14.88
N THR A 250 24.75 -35.29 -15.07
CA THR A 250 26.17 -35.51 -14.78
C THR A 250 27.08 -35.28 -15.97
N GLY A 251 26.53 -35.30 -17.20
CA GLY A 251 27.30 -35.20 -18.44
C GLY A 251 28.13 -36.45 -18.74
N GLN A 252 27.85 -37.58 -18.10
CA GLN A 252 28.59 -38.82 -18.31
C GLN A 252 28.14 -39.51 -19.61
N LEU A 253 29.07 -39.75 -20.54
CA LEU A 253 28.83 -40.59 -21.69
C LEU A 253 28.90 -42.06 -21.31
N THR A 254 28.01 -42.87 -21.86
CA THR A 254 27.99 -44.33 -21.70
C THR A 254 27.69 -45.02 -23.03
N VAL A 255 28.42 -46.08 -23.36
CA VAL A 255 28.14 -46.94 -24.53
C VAL A 255 28.70 -48.34 -24.32
N THR A 256 28.03 -49.38 -24.83
CA THR A 256 28.63 -50.69 -25.07
C THR A 256 28.66 -50.93 -26.57
N ALA A 257 29.72 -50.44 -27.22
CA ALA A 257 29.77 -50.32 -28.67
C ALA A 257 29.74 -51.70 -29.35
N SER A 258 28.86 -51.88 -30.34
CA SER A 258 28.65 -53.15 -31.05
C SER A 258 29.47 -53.26 -32.34
N GLN A 259 30.03 -52.14 -32.82
CA GLN A 259 30.74 -52.04 -34.10
C GLN A 259 32.05 -51.29 -33.93
N VAL A 260 33.11 -51.78 -34.57
CA VAL A 260 34.40 -51.07 -34.72
C VAL A 260 34.19 -49.94 -35.72
N GLY A 261 34.73 -48.76 -35.43
CA GLY A 261 34.50 -47.57 -36.25
C GLY A 261 35.00 -46.29 -35.59
N LEU A 262 35.02 -45.19 -36.35
CA LEU A 262 35.24 -43.83 -35.87
C LEU A 262 33.93 -43.08 -36.01
N PHE A 263 33.34 -42.76 -34.87
CA PHE A 263 31.97 -42.27 -34.81
C PHE A 263 31.98 -40.81 -34.34
N ALA A 264 31.42 -39.92 -35.15
CA ALA A 264 31.27 -38.51 -34.79
C ALA A 264 29.92 -38.28 -34.11
N PHE A 265 29.91 -37.42 -33.10
CA PHE A 265 28.71 -36.96 -32.41
C PHE A 265 28.95 -35.59 -31.80
N ALA A 266 27.88 -34.92 -31.37
CA ALA A 266 27.99 -33.68 -30.63
C ALA A 266 27.20 -33.75 -29.34
N VAL A 267 27.73 -33.09 -28.31
CA VAL A 267 27.05 -32.90 -27.03
C VAL A 267 26.78 -31.40 -26.89
N ILE A 268 25.53 -31.05 -26.60
CA ILE A 268 25.17 -29.72 -26.16
C ILE A 268 25.13 -29.71 -24.63
N CYS A 269 25.75 -28.70 -24.04
CA CYS A 269 25.64 -28.39 -22.62
C CYS A 269 24.85 -27.08 -22.51
N GLU A 270 23.67 -27.15 -21.91
CA GLU A 270 22.81 -26.00 -21.67
C GLU A 270 22.96 -25.53 -20.23
N GLU A 271 22.88 -24.22 -20.03
CA GLU A 271 23.14 -23.52 -18.78
C GLU A 271 21.86 -22.84 -18.28
N PHE A 272 21.54 -23.05 -17.01
CA PHE A 272 20.33 -22.55 -16.37
C PHE A 272 20.66 -21.81 -15.07
N ARG A 273 20.19 -20.57 -14.97
CA ARG A 273 20.28 -19.75 -13.76
C ARG A 273 18.89 -19.57 -13.15
N ASN A 274 18.72 -20.02 -11.92
CA ASN A 274 17.42 -20.01 -11.23
C ASN A 274 16.30 -20.69 -12.05
N GLY A 275 16.61 -21.78 -12.75
CA GLY A 275 15.67 -22.53 -13.60
C GLY A 275 15.35 -21.89 -14.96
N LYS A 276 15.96 -20.75 -15.32
CA LYS A 276 15.81 -20.12 -16.63
C LYS A 276 17.03 -20.44 -17.51
N TRP A 277 16.80 -20.88 -18.74
CA TRP A 277 17.83 -21.09 -19.75
C TRP A 277 18.52 -19.76 -20.08
N ILE A 278 19.86 -19.73 -20.10
CA ILE A 278 20.64 -18.51 -20.37
C ILE A 278 21.68 -18.68 -21.48
N GLY A 279 22.09 -19.90 -21.79
CA GLY A 279 23.14 -20.14 -22.77
C GLY A 279 23.35 -21.62 -23.07
N SER A 280 24.19 -21.89 -24.06
CA SER A 280 24.58 -23.25 -24.40
C SER A 280 25.94 -23.32 -25.10
N VAL A 281 26.70 -24.37 -24.84
CA VAL A 281 27.95 -24.68 -25.56
C VAL A 281 27.78 -25.99 -26.29
N ARG A 282 28.18 -26.01 -27.55
CA ARG A 282 28.17 -27.22 -28.37
C ARG A 282 29.58 -27.75 -28.58
N ARG A 283 29.81 -29.01 -28.21
CA ARG A 283 31.07 -29.71 -28.45
C ARG A 283 30.88 -30.80 -29.50
N ASP A 284 31.65 -30.72 -30.57
CA ASP A 284 31.78 -31.79 -31.56
C ASP A 284 32.94 -32.73 -31.15
N PHE A 285 32.77 -34.04 -31.32
CA PHE A 285 33.76 -35.03 -30.91
C PHE A 285 33.70 -36.31 -31.76
N GLN A 286 34.82 -37.04 -31.77
CA GLN A 286 34.94 -38.35 -32.43
C GLN A 286 35.41 -39.40 -31.44
N LEU A 287 34.72 -40.54 -31.40
CA LEU A 287 35.11 -41.70 -30.58
C LEU A 287 35.58 -42.83 -31.49
N ALA A 288 36.81 -43.28 -31.28
CA ALA A 288 37.33 -44.49 -31.91
C ALA A 288 36.87 -45.72 -31.13
N VAL A 289 36.18 -46.66 -31.80
CA VAL A 289 35.88 -47.99 -31.30
C VAL A 289 36.80 -48.99 -31.99
N VAL A 290 37.57 -49.75 -31.21
CA VAL A 290 38.54 -50.75 -31.69
C VAL A 290 38.20 -52.15 -31.17
N ASP A 291 38.69 -53.18 -31.85
CA ASP A 291 38.53 -54.57 -31.41
C ASP A 291 39.66 -54.96 -30.45
N CYS A 292 39.40 -54.88 -29.14
CA CYS A 292 40.41 -55.15 -28.12
C CYS A 292 40.59 -56.66 -27.91
N PRO A 293 41.83 -57.18 -27.86
CA PRO A 293 42.09 -58.58 -27.55
C PRO A 293 41.50 -59.00 -26.19
N THR A 294 41.11 -60.27 -26.05
CA THR A 294 40.30 -60.76 -24.92
C THR A 294 41.07 -60.97 -23.61
N ASN A 295 42.38 -60.75 -23.58
CA ASN A 295 43.19 -60.82 -22.37
C ASN A 295 42.77 -59.74 -21.37
N THR A 296 42.53 -60.12 -20.12
CA THR A 296 42.21 -59.22 -19.01
C THR A 296 43.17 -59.44 -17.84
N PRO A 297 43.60 -58.39 -17.12
CA PRO A 297 44.21 -58.55 -15.80
C PRO A 297 43.24 -59.23 -14.82
N PRO A 298 43.75 -59.87 -13.74
CA PRO A 298 42.89 -60.41 -12.69
C PRO A 298 42.07 -59.30 -12.01
N ALA A 299 40.92 -59.66 -11.44
CA ALA A 299 40.10 -58.71 -10.69
C ALA A 299 40.93 -58.00 -9.61
N PRO A 300 40.72 -56.69 -9.37
CA PRO A 300 41.34 -56.00 -8.27
C PRO A 300 40.95 -56.60 -6.92
N ALA A 301 41.84 -56.48 -5.95
CA ALA A 301 41.58 -56.80 -4.55
C ALA A 301 41.79 -55.54 -3.69
N ILE A 302 40.73 -54.77 -3.48
CA ILE A 302 40.72 -53.57 -2.65
C ILE A 302 40.79 -53.97 -1.18
N THR A 303 41.78 -53.42 -0.48
CA THR A 303 41.99 -53.58 0.96
C THR A 303 42.27 -52.21 1.59
N LEU A 304 42.17 -52.13 2.91
CA LEU A 304 42.56 -50.94 3.67
C LEU A 304 44.07 -50.88 3.82
N ALA A 305 44.67 -49.77 3.37
CA ALA A 305 46.07 -49.45 3.63
C ALA A 305 46.23 -48.70 4.95
N LYS A 306 45.32 -47.77 5.23
CA LYS A 306 45.30 -46.93 6.44
C LYS A 306 43.86 -46.53 6.77
N ALA A 307 43.51 -46.54 8.05
CA ALA A 307 42.29 -45.92 8.58
C ALA A 307 42.58 -45.41 9.99
N PRO A 308 41.84 -44.39 10.46
CA PRO A 308 41.96 -43.92 11.84
C PRO A 308 41.40 -44.96 12.82
N GLU A 309 41.86 -44.93 14.07
CA GLU A 309 41.56 -45.94 15.09
C GLU A 309 40.06 -46.03 15.42
N ASN A 310 39.35 -44.90 15.33
CA ASN A 310 37.91 -44.79 15.54
C ASN A 310 37.06 -45.11 14.29
N ALA A 311 37.68 -45.51 13.17
CA ALA A 311 36.94 -45.86 11.96
C ALA A 311 36.11 -47.13 12.16
N GLN A 312 34.87 -47.10 11.68
CA GLN A 312 34.01 -48.28 11.63
C GLN A 312 34.22 -49.00 10.29
N ILE A 313 34.69 -50.24 10.34
CA ILE A 313 35.03 -51.02 9.14
C ILE A 313 34.01 -52.15 8.98
N GLY A 314 33.19 -52.07 7.93
CA GLY A 314 32.32 -53.16 7.50
C GLY A 314 33.11 -54.23 6.77
N LYS A 315 32.91 -55.49 7.14
CA LYS A 315 33.55 -56.66 6.52
C LYS A 315 32.52 -57.75 6.21
N THR A 316 32.76 -58.49 5.14
CA THR A 316 32.08 -59.77 4.87
C THR A 316 32.50 -60.84 5.88
N ALA A 317 31.78 -61.96 5.92
CA ALA A 317 32.14 -63.14 6.73
C ALA A 317 33.56 -63.66 6.45
N ASN A 318 34.07 -63.46 5.23
CA ASN A 318 35.41 -63.87 4.81
C ASN A 318 36.47 -62.78 5.05
N GLY A 319 36.13 -61.70 5.75
CA GLY A 319 37.04 -60.62 6.12
C GLY A 319 37.30 -59.57 5.04
N ALA A 320 36.72 -59.71 3.83
CA ALA A 320 36.82 -58.69 2.79
C ALA A 320 36.06 -57.43 3.20
N ILE A 321 36.68 -56.26 3.02
CA ILE A 321 36.08 -54.97 3.38
C ILE A 321 34.89 -54.64 2.48
N THR A 322 33.86 -54.02 3.03
CA THR A 322 32.65 -53.57 2.31
C THR A 322 32.36 -52.09 2.53
N SER A 323 32.71 -51.57 3.71
CA SER A 323 32.53 -50.16 4.03
C SER A 323 33.55 -49.64 5.04
N VAL A 324 33.76 -48.33 5.02
CA VAL A 324 34.58 -47.60 6.00
C VAL A 324 33.85 -46.32 6.37
N SER A 325 33.59 -46.10 7.65
CA SER A 325 33.04 -44.83 8.16
C SER A 325 34.05 -44.16 9.09
N ALA A 326 34.35 -42.88 8.85
CA ALA A 326 35.35 -42.11 9.60
C ALA A 326 34.97 -40.62 9.66
N CYS A 327 35.72 -39.78 10.38
CA CYS A 327 35.46 -38.35 10.40
C CYS A 327 36.09 -37.66 9.19
N GLN A 328 35.44 -36.62 8.66
CA GLN A 328 36.02 -35.82 7.57
C GLN A 328 37.40 -35.27 7.96
N GLY A 329 38.36 -35.37 7.04
CA GLY A 329 39.74 -34.94 7.25
C GLY A 329 40.65 -35.96 7.93
N GLN A 330 40.12 -37.10 8.41
CA GLN A 330 40.97 -38.21 8.84
C GLN A 330 41.44 -39.03 7.63
N ASP A 331 42.68 -39.54 7.70
CA ASP A 331 43.28 -40.31 6.62
C ASP A 331 42.65 -41.71 6.49
N VAL A 332 41.82 -41.90 5.46
CA VAL A 332 41.44 -43.23 4.96
C VAL A 332 42.19 -43.47 3.65
N THR A 333 42.91 -44.58 3.55
CA THR A 333 43.65 -44.96 2.34
C THR A 333 43.28 -46.37 1.93
N LEU A 334 42.77 -46.52 0.70
CA LEU A 334 42.55 -47.81 0.07
C LEU A 334 43.79 -48.22 -0.72
N LYS A 335 44.02 -49.52 -0.85
CA LYS A 335 45.02 -50.09 -1.75
C LYS A 335 44.46 -51.27 -2.52
N THR A 336 44.99 -51.49 -3.71
CA THR A 336 44.79 -52.72 -4.48
C THR A 336 46.11 -53.45 -4.64
N ASP A 337 46.05 -54.73 -5.00
CA ASP A 337 47.22 -55.50 -5.43
C ASP A 337 47.93 -54.88 -6.65
N TYR A 338 49.25 -54.98 -6.66
CA TYR A 338 50.15 -54.24 -7.56
C TYR A 338 51.06 -55.16 -8.39
N SER A 339 51.29 -54.75 -9.64
CA SER A 339 52.30 -55.29 -10.56
C SER A 339 52.77 -54.17 -11.50
N ASP A 340 54.03 -54.21 -11.94
CA ASP A 340 54.61 -53.28 -12.91
C ASP A 340 53.97 -53.38 -14.32
N GLN A 341 53.31 -54.51 -14.59
CA GLN A 341 52.57 -54.75 -15.83
C GLN A 341 51.18 -54.09 -15.86
N TRP A 342 50.70 -53.53 -14.74
CA TRP A 342 49.37 -52.97 -14.64
C TRP A 342 49.36 -51.44 -14.55
N SER A 343 48.31 -50.84 -15.09
CA SER A 343 47.89 -49.48 -14.80
C SER A 343 46.55 -49.51 -14.08
N PHE A 344 46.33 -48.54 -13.20
CA PHE A 344 45.13 -48.44 -12.38
C PHE A 344 44.34 -47.20 -12.76
N GLN A 345 43.04 -47.25 -12.55
CA GLN A 345 42.17 -46.10 -12.58
C GLN A 345 41.16 -46.26 -11.45
N TRP A 346 41.28 -45.43 -10.42
CA TRP A 346 40.30 -45.41 -9.34
C TRP A 346 39.02 -44.73 -9.79
N GLN A 347 37.92 -45.18 -9.22
CA GLN A 347 36.58 -44.71 -9.49
C GLN A 347 35.84 -44.42 -8.18
N ARG A 348 35.02 -43.37 -8.19
CA ARG A 348 34.04 -43.07 -7.14
C ARG A 348 32.66 -42.96 -7.76
N ASP A 349 31.71 -43.72 -7.24
CA ASP A 349 30.33 -43.81 -7.72
C ASP A 349 30.26 -44.09 -9.24
N GLY A 350 31.17 -44.94 -9.73
CA GLY A 350 31.29 -45.30 -11.14
C GLY A 350 31.99 -44.28 -12.03
N GLN A 351 32.57 -43.21 -11.46
CA GLN A 351 33.29 -42.16 -12.20
C GLN A 351 34.79 -42.20 -11.92
N ASP A 352 35.61 -42.08 -12.96
CA ASP A 352 37.07 -42.06 -12.84
C ASP A 352 37.57 -40.84 -12.05
N LEU A 353 38.43 -41.08 -11.06
CA LEU A 353 39.14 -40.05 -10.31
C LEU A 353 40.40 -39.63 -11.09
N LYS A 354 40.40 -38.40 -11.59
CA LYS A 354 41.46 -37.90 -12.49
C LYS A 354 42.84 -37.94 -11.82
N GLY A 355 43.77 -38.64 -12.46
CA GLY A 355 45.16 -38.74 -12.00
C GLY A 355 45.40 -39.80 -10.94
N ASP A 356 44.34 -40.34 -10.32
CA ASP A 356 44.44 -41.42 -9.32
C ASP A 356 44.64 -42.77 -10.01
N THR A 357 45.88 -42.97 -10.44
CA THR A 357 46.31 -44.10 -11.29
C THR A 357 47.32 -45.02 -10.61
N THR A 358 47.52 -44.83 -9.30
CA THR A 358 48.41 -45.66 -8.49
C THR A 358 47.66 -46.81 -7.81
N ALA A 359 48.39 -47.79 -7.27
CA ALA A 359 47.77 -48.88 -6.53
C ALA A 359 47.18 -48.46 -5.17
N THR A 360 47.37 -47.20 -4.76
CA THR A 360 46.79 -46.64 -3.54
C THR A 360 45.90 -45.44 -3.86
N LEU A 361 44.91 -45.19 -3.01
CA LEU A 361 44.03 -44.04 -3.10
C LEU A 361 43.79 -43.46 -1.71
N VAL A 362 44.12 -42.18 -1.53
CA VAL A 362 43.76 -41.42 -0.33
C VAL A 362 42.35 -40.88 -0.54
N ILE A 363 41.43 -41.26 0.36
CA ILE A 363 40.03 -40.87 0.29
C ILE A 363 39.87 -39.46 0.84
N LYS A 364 39.27 -38.58 0.04
CA LYS A 364 39.01 -37.17 0.40
C LYS A 364 37.53 -36.85 0.59
N GLU A 365 36.66 -37.68 0.02
CA GLU A 365 35.22 -37.46 -0.05
C GLU A 365 34.50 -38.80 0.15
N SER A 366 33.25 -38.76 0.58
CA SER A 366 32.40 -39.95 0.69
C SER A 366 32.00 -40.47 -0.70
N GLY A 367 31.74 -41.78 -0.82
CA GLY A 367 31.26 -42.39 -2.05
C GLY A 367 31.54 -43.89 -2.13
N ASN A 368 31.12 -44.52 -3.21
CA ASN A 368 31.40 -45.93 -3.49
C ASN A 368 32.65 -46.07 -4.36
N TYR A 369 33.71 -46.64 -3.81
CA TYR A 369 35.00 -46.71 -4.49
C TYR A 369 35.22 -48.05 -5.18
N THR A 370 35.63 -47.99 -6.45
CA THR A 370 36.09 -49.13 -7.25
C THR A 370 37.44 -48.80 -7.89
N VAL A 371 38.15 -49.81 -8.40
CA VAL A 371 39.36 -49.60 -9.19
C VAL A 371 39.33 -50.53 -10.39
N VAL A 372 39.78 -50.02 -11.53
CA VAL A 372 39.93 -50.81 -12.77
C VAL A 372 41.42 -51.01 -13.04
N LYS A 373 41.83 -52.25 -13.31
CA LYS A 373 43.19 -52.56 -13.79
C LYS A 373 43.19 -52.71 -15.31
N ARG A 374 44.27 -52.28 -15.94
CA ARG A 374 44.57 -52.52 -17.35
C ARG A 374 46.01 -53.00 -17.50
N PHE A 375 46.33 -53.68 -18.60
CA PHE A 375 47.73 -53.91 -18.94
C PHE A 375 48.37 -52.59 -19.40
N ARG A 376 49.56 -52.31 -18.89
CA ARG A 376 50.30 -51.07 -19.18
C ARG A 376 50.84 -51.03 -20.61
N ASN A 377 51.37 -52.15 -21.09
CA ASN A 377 52.15 -52.21 -22.34
C ASN A 377 51.53 -53.10 -23.43
N THR A 378 50.42 -53.78 -23.17
CA THR A 378 49.73 -54.62 -24.15
C THR A 378 48.27 -54.22 -24.26
N CYS A 379 47.70 -54.35 -25.46
CA CYS A 379 46.27 -54.15 -25.62
C CYS A 379 45.52 -55.35 -25.00
N GLY A 380 44.44 -55.05 -24.30
CA GLY A 380 43.62 -56.04 -23.64
C GLY A 380 42.39 -55.39 -23.02
N LYS A 381 41.41 -56.22 -22.66
CA LYS A 381 40.23 -55.77 -21.93
C LYS A 381 40.61 -55.37 -20.48
N PRO A 382 39.91 -54.40 -19.88
CA PRO A 382 40.10 -54.07 -18.46
C PRO A 382 39.76 -55.27 -17.57
N SER A 383 40.30 -55.30 -16.35
CA SER A 383 39.93 -56.31 -15.35
C SER A 383 38.43 -56.27 -15.08
N PRO A 384 37.79 -57.40 -14.73
CA PRO A 384 36.45 -57.39 -14.16
C PRO A 384 36.39 -56.44 -12.95
N ALA A 385 35.32 -55.67 -12.83
CA ALA A 385 35.13 -54.80 -11.66
C ALA A 385 34.98 -55.65 -10.39
N GLN A 386 35.61 -55.23 -9.30
CA GLN A 386 35.36 -55.80 -7.97
C GLN A 386 34.13 -55.13 -7.33
N THR A 387 33.59 -55.75 -6.28
CA THR A 387 32.62 -55.13 -5.36
C THR A 387 33.12 -53.78 -4.85
N SER A 388 32.26 -52.77 -4.90
CA SER A 388 32.55 -51.41 -4.43
C SER A 388 32.75 -51.34 -2.92
N ILE A 389 33.66 -50.48 -2.46
CA ILE A 389 33.84 -50.15 -1.04
C ILE A 389 33.11 -48.84 -0.75
N LYS A 390 32.09 -48.88 0.12
CA LYS A 390 31.39 -47.67 0.54
C LYS A 390 32.22 -46.92 1.59
N VAL A 391 32.69 -45.72 1.27
CA VAL A 391 33.35 -44.84 2.25
C VAL A 391 32.39 -43.72 2.64
N ASP A 392 32.18 -43.54 3.94
CA ASP A 392 31.32 -42.51 4.51
C ASP A 392 32.09 -41.66 5.52
N LEU A 393 32.55 -40.49 5.06
CA LEU A 393 33.20 -39.49 5.88
C LEU A 393 32.15 -38.55 6.48
N MET A 394 32.03 -38.56 7.81
CA MET A 394 31.05 -37.72 8.52
C MET A 394 31.48 -36.26 8.46
N THR A 395 30.71 -35.42 7.76
CA THR A 395 30.93 -33.97 7.63
C THR A 395 29.92 -33.16 8.44
N ALA A 396 30.22 -31.88 8.67
CA ALA A 396 29.25 -30.92 9.19
C ALA A 396 28.06 -30.74 8.23
N GLU A 397 28.30 -30.71 6.91
CA GLU A 397 27.25 -30.54 5.89
C GLU A 397 26.23 -31.70 5.84
N GLN A 398 26.65 -32.92 6.19
CA GLN A 398 25.75 -34.07 6.33
C GLN A 398 24.83 -33.96 7.56
N VAL A 399 25.19 -33.10 8.52
CA VAL A 399 24.42 -32.83 9.73
C VAL A 399 23.81 -31.43 9.62
N LYS A 400 22.72 -31.34 8.86
CA LYS A 400 22.02 -30.08 8.64
C LYS A 400 20.95 -29.84 9.69
N LEU A 401 21.02 -28.69 10.34
CA LEU A 401 20.00 -28.16 11.22
C LEU A 401 18.83 -27.63 10.39
N THR A 402 17.62 -28.01 10.77
CA THR A 402 16.39 -27.62 10.09
C THR A 402 15.50 -26.82 11.03
N ALA A 403 14.94 -25.71 10.55
CA ALA A 403 13.95 -24.94 11.28
C ALA A 403 12.53 -25.32 10.83
N SER A 404 11.59 -25.42 11.77
CA SER A 404 10.18 -25.69 11.46
C SER A 404 9.45 -24.56 10.73
N GLY A 405 10.13 -23.41 10.53
CA GLY A 405 9.60 -22.21 9.89
C GLY A 405 10.68 -21.13 9.76
N PRO A 406 10.30 -19.89 9.41
CA PRO A 406 11.24 -18.78 9.27
C PRO A 406 12.02 -18.51 10.55
N THR A 407 13.34 -18.32 10.45
CA THR A 407 14.21 -18.06 11.60
C THR A 407 14.16 -16.60 12.07
N THR A 408 13.35 -15.76 11.42
CA THR A 408 13.01 -14.41 11.86
C THR A 408 11.54 -14.35 12.24
N PHE A 409 11.24 -14.00 13.50
CA PHE A 409 9.88 -13.94 14.04
C PHE A 409 9.76 -12.89 15.14
N CYS A 410 8.53 -12.58 15.55
CA CYS A 410 8.27 -11.57 16.59
C CYS A 410 8.39 -12.15 18.00
N GLU A 411 8.78 -11.30 18.94
CA GLU A 411 8.83 -11.59 20.37
C GLU A 411 7.55 -12.28 20.89
N GLY A 412 7.73 -13.30 21.74
CA GLY A 412 6.66 -14.17 22.22
C GLY A 412 6.31 -15.36 21.32
N LYS A 413 6.87 -15.42 20.09
CA LYS A 413 6.88 -16.63 19.27
C LYS A 413 8.19 -17.41 19.47
N SER A 414 8.25 -18.59 18.89
CA SER A 414 9.41 -19.46 18.87
C SER A 414 9.36 -20.35 17.64
N ILE A 415 10.50 -20.91 17.27
CA ILE A 415 10.61 -21.92 16.22
C ILE A 415 11.23 -23.18 16.79
N GLN A 416 10.98 -24.34 16.17
CA GLN A 416 11.67 -25.57 16.53
C GLN A 416 12.90 -25.72 15.62
N LEU A 417 14.08 -25.80 16.22
CA LEU A 417 15.30 -26.26 15.55
C LEU A 417 15.41 -27.77 15.72
N LYS A 418 15.66 -28.49 14.63
CA LYS A 418 15.77 -29.95 14.60
C LYS A 418 17.09 -30.37 13.95
N ALA A 419 17.87 -31.13 14.69
CA ALA A 419 19.02 -31.86 14.21
C ALA A 419 18.62 -33.29 13.78
N PRO A 420 19.42 -33.97 12.95
CA PRO A 420 19.19 -35.37 12.59
C PRO A 420 19.09 -36.27 13.83
N LYS A 421 18.10 -37.17 13.84
CA LYS A 421 17.95 -38.20 14.88
C LYS A 421 18.84 -39.41 14.57
N GLY A 422 19.48 -39.98 15.59
CA GLY A 422 20.31 -41.16 15.44
C GLY A 422 21.01 -41.52 16.77
N ASN A 423 21.98 -42.43 16.70
CA ASN A 423 22.82 -42.78 17.85
C ASN A 423 23.89 -41.70 18.08
N PHE A 424 23.43 -40.55 18.55
CA PHE A 424 24.20 -39.31 18.69
C PHE A 424 24.03 -38.72 20.10
N THR A 425 25.01 -37.95 20.56
CA THR A 425 24.85 -37.04 21.70
C THR A 425 24.84 -35.60 21.23
N TYR A 426 23.91 -34.79 21.76
CA TYR A 426 23.70 -33.40 21.35
C TYR A 426 24.11 -32.44 22.48
N SER A 427 24.73 -31.33 22.09
CA SER A 427 25.00 -30.18 22.95
C SER A 427 24.65 -28.91 22.19
N TRP A 428 23.76 -28.09 22.73
CA TRP A 428 23.35 -26.84 22.09
C TRP A 428 24.07 -25.64 22.68
N PHE A 429 24.32 -24.63 21.84
CA PHE A 429 24.99 -23.40 22.19
C PHE A 429 24.19 -22.20 21.67
N LYS A 430 24.25 -21.09 22.39
CA LYS A 430 23.80 -19.77 21.93
C LYS A 430 24.99 -18.82 21.97
N ASN A 431 25.37 -18.24 20.83
CA ASN A 431 26.54 -17.36 20.71
C ASN A 431 27.79 -17.98 21.37
N ASP A 432 28.09 -19.24 21.02
CA ASP A 432 29.17 -20.07 21.57
C ASP A 432 29.11 -20.40 23.08
N GLN A 433 28.09 -19.96 23.80
CA GLN A 433 27.85 -20.36 25.19
C GLN A 433 26.97 -21.61 25.26
N LEU A 434 27.41 -22.61 26.01
CA LEU A 434 26.67 -23.86 26.21
C LEU A 434 25.31 -23.56 26.86
N LEU A 435 24.24 -24.15 26.32
CA LEU A 435 22.90 -24.14 26.89
C LEU A 435 22.71 -25.37 27.78
N PRO A 436 22.77 -25.24 29.12
CA PRO A 436 22.73 -26.40 30.01
C PRO A 436 21.40 -27.15 29.90
N GLY A 437 21.46 -28.47 29.79
CA GLY A 437 20.26 -29.33 29.74
C GLY A 437 19.66 -29.53 28.35
N ALA A 438 20.05 -28.74 27.34
CA ALA A 438 19.67 -28.96 25.95
C ALA A 438 20.49 -30.11 25.35
N LYS A 439 20.00 -31.35 25.49
CA LYS A 439 20.66 -32.59 25.03
C LYS A 439 19.86 -33.39 24.00
N GLU A 440 18.67 -32.91 23.66
CA GLU A 440 17.79 -33.56 22.70
C GLU A 440 18.15 -33.18 21.27
N SER A 441 17.63 -33.95 20.32
CA SER A 441 17.78 -33.68 18.87
C SER A 441 17.05 -32.42 18.40
N ASP A 442 16.29 -31.76 19.26
CA ASP A 442 15.61 -30.51 18.97
C ASP A 442 15.79 -29.48 20.08
N TYR A 443 15.60 -28.21 19.72
CA TYR A 443 15.67 -27.08 20.64
C TYR A 443 14.75 -25.96 20.19
N GLN A 444 14.15 -25.26 21.15
CA GLN A 444 13.17 -24.21 20.90
C GLN A 444 13.71 -22.84 21.36
N PRO A 445 14.35 -22.06 20.47
CA PRO A 445 14.84 -20.73 20.80
C PRO A 445 13.72 -19.70 20.97
N HIS A 446 13.88 -18.82 21.96
CA HIS A 446 12.99 -17.69 22.27
C HIS A 446 13.68 -16.32 22.16
N GLU A 447 14.98 -16.30 21.93
CA GLU A 447 15.79 -15.08 21.94
C GLU A 447 16.67 -14.98 20.69
N THR A 448 17.00 -13.76 20.27
CA THR A 448 17.95 -13.51 19.18
C THR A 448 19.32 -14.08 19.52
N GLY A 449 19.94 -14.75 18.55
CA GLY A 449 21.29 -15.28 18.66
C GLY A 449 21.60 -16.30 17.56
N GLU A 450 22.88 -16.64 17.47
CA GLU A 450 23.33 -17.80 16.70
C GLU A 450 23.16 -19.04 17.58
N TYR A 451 22.32 -19.97 17.14
CA TYR A 451 22.14 -21.26 17.79
C TYR A 451 22.96 -22.31 17.06
N LYS A 452 23.88 -22.95 17.76
CA LYS A 452 24.75 -23.98 17.23
C LYS A 452 24.46 -25.30 17.93
N VAL A 453 24.28 -26.37 17.17
CA VAL A 453 24.20 -27.73 17.70
C VAL A 453 25.54 -28.42 17.45
N GLN A 454 26.10 -29.03 18.48
CA GLN A 454 27.23 -29.95 18.39
C GLN A 454 26.70 -31.36 18.55
N ILE A 455 27.03 -32.22 17.60
CA ILE A 455 26.64 -33.63 17.59
C ILE A 455 27.91 -34.47 17.67
N VAL A 456 27.90 -35.47 18.55
CA VAL A 456 28.95 -36.49 18.62
C VAL A 456 28.37 -37.84 18.23
N SER A 457 28.96 -38.48 17.22
CA SER A 457 28.62 -39.86 16.83
C SER A 457 29.05 -40.86 17.89
N ALA A 458 28.13 -41.66 18.40
CA ALA A 458 28.48 -42.74 19.32
C ALA A 458 29.28 -43.86 18.63
N ALA A 459 29.14 -44.01 17.31
CA ALA A 459 29.80 -45.06 16.54
C ALA A 459 31.24 -44.69 16.15
N THR A 460 31.47 -43.44 15.72
CA THR A 460 32.77 -42.99 15.20
C THR A 460 33.44 -41.96 16.11
N GLY A 461 32.78 -41.42 17.12
CA GLY A 461 33.30 -40.32 17.94
C GLY A 461 33.42 -38.98 17.21
N CYS A 462 32.95 -38.88 15.96
CA CYS A 462 33.07 -37.65 15.18
C CYS A 462 32.24 -36.54 15.78
N VAL A 463 32.88 -35.38 15.95
CA VAL A 463 32.25 -34.16 16.41
C VAL A 463 31.97 -33.28 15.19
N VAL A 464 30.70 -32.95 15.00
CA VAL A 464 30.27 -32.04 13.94
C VAL A 464 29.34 -30.98 14.52
N THR A 465 29.34 -29.81 13.90
CA THR A 465 28.50 -28.69 14.32
C THR A 465 27.78 -28.09 13.12
N ASP A 466 26.56 -27.60 13.35
CA ASP A 466 25.86 -26.73 12.43
C ASP A 466 25.23 -25.57 13.21
N SER A 467 25.11 -24.40 12.59
CA SER A 467 24.57 -23.20 13.22
C SER A 467 23.48 -22.54 12.39
N VAL A 468 22.56 -21.88 13.09
CA VAL A 468 21.49 -21.08 12.49
C VAL A 468 21.31 -19.78 13.24
N ASN A 469 21.16 -18.69 12.49
CA ASN A 469 20.84 -17.40 13.07
C ASN A 469 19.34 -17.26 13.29
N VAL A 470 18.96 -17.02 14.54
CA VAL A 470 17.58 -16.73 14.94
C VAL A 470 17.48 -15.26 15.29
N LYS A 471 16.50 -14.58 14.69
CA LYS A 471 16.21 -13.16 14.93
C LYS A 471 14.81 -13.01 15.50
N VAL A 472 14.74 -12.52 16.73
CA VAL A 472 13.50 -12.16 17.41
C VAL A 472 13.32 -10.65 17.33
N ASN A 473 12.36 -10.21 16.53
CA ASN A 473 12.02 -8.79 16.41
C ASN A 473 11.16 -8.37 17.61
N PRO A 474 11.50 -7.27 18.29
CA PRO A 474 10.72 -6.78 19.42
C PRO A 474 9.31 -6.41 18.97
N LYS A 475 8.34 -6.52 19.88
CA LYS A 475 6.99 -6.03 19.61
C LYS A 475 6.99 -4.49 19.46
N PRO A 476 6.26 -3.92 18.49
CA PRO A 476 6.12 -2.48 18.41
C PRO A 476 5.34 -1.93 19.62
N LEU A 477 5.60 -0.68 19.99
CA LEU A 477 4.86 -0.02 21.07
C LEU A 477 3.49 0.43 20.57
N ALA A 478 2.42 -0.20 21.07
CA ALA A 478 1.04 0.20 20.81
C ALA A 478 0.48 0.97 22.01
N SER A 479 0.20 2.27 21.86
CA SER A 479 -0.42 3.07 22.91
C SER A 479 -1.25 4.19 22.31
N ILE A 480 -2.39 4.49 22.94
CA ILE A 480 -3.24 5.63 22.64
C ILE A 480 -2.92 6.73 23.63
N VAL A 481 -2.57 7.91 23.12
CA VAL A 481 -2.40 9.13 23.93
C VAL A 481 -3.75 9.40 24.62
N PRO A 482 -3.79 9.54 25.96
CA PRO A 482 -5.03 9.78 26.68
C PRO A 482 -5.79 10.98 26.08
N PRO A 483 -7.05 10.80 25.61
CA PRO A 483 -7.80 11.90 25.02
C PRO A 483 -8.15 12.93 26.09
N VAL A 484 -8.33 14.19 25.65
CA VAL A 484 -8.68 15.32 26.53
C VAL A 484 -10.00 15.09 27.28
N SER A 485 -10.92 14.34 26.67
CA SER A 485 -12.15 13.86 27.29
C SER A 485 -12.47 12.43 26.83
N LYS A 486 -13.07 11.64 27.72
CA LYS A 486 -13.61 10.31 27.41
C LYS A 486 -15.14 10.31 27.22
N THR A 487 -15.77 11.47 27.42
CA THR A 487 -17.22 11.67 27.32
C THR A 487 -17.53 12.85 26.41
N ALA A 488 -18.48 12.70 25.49
CA ALA A 488 -18.94 13.78 24.59
C ALA A 488 -20.44 13.66 24.31
N CYS A 489 -21.03 14.63 23.61
CA CYS A 489 -22.43 14.57 23.20
C CYS A 489 -22.61 13.82 21.90
N SER A 490 -23.73 13.12 21.74
CA SER A 490 -24.07 12.46 20.48
C SER A 490 -24.01 13.47 19.32
N GLY A 491 -23.14 13.22 18.34
CA GLY A 491 -22.86 14.12 17.22
C GLY A 491 -21.54 14.90 17.34
N ASP A 492 -20.98 15.03 18.55
CA ASP A 492 -19.63 15.53 18.75
C ASP A 492 -18.59 14.51 18.28
N THR A 493 -17.35 14.95 18.16
CA THR A 493 -16.22 14.12 17.76
C THR A 493 -15.14 14.10 18.83
N ILE A 494 -14.72 12.92 19.27
CA ILE A 494 -13.49 12.72 20.05
C ILE A 494 -12.39 12.28 19.08
N ARG A 495 -11.19 12.87 19.19
CA ARG A 495 -10.03 12.45 18.42
C ARG A 495 -9.11 11.59 19.28
N LEU A 496 -8.96 10.32 18.91
CA LEU A 496 -7.94 9.43 19.45
C LEU A 496 -6.64 9.60 18.64
N ILE A 497 -5.52 9.50 19.33
CA ILE A 497 -4.18 9.63 18.72
C ILE A 497 -3.33 8.48 19.25
N ALA A 498 -2.80 7.65 18.36
CA ALA A 498 -1.80 6.66 18.68
C ALA A 498 -0.41 7.31 18.75
N VAL A 499 0.50 6.76 19.54
CA VAL A 499 1.90 7.20 19.53
C VAL A 499 2.47 7.08 18.12
N ALA A 500 2.87 8.22 17.55
CA ALA A 500 3.28 8.29 16.16
C ALA A 500 4.67 7.67 15.95
N ASN A 501 4.74 6.70 15.06
CA ASN A 501 5.97 6.18 14.49
C ASN A 501 5.80 6.07 12.95
N PRO A 502 6.69 6.69 12.15
CA PRO A 502 6.58 6.68 10.69
C PRO A 502 6.77 5.28 10.08
N LEU A 503 7.29 4.32 10.84
CA LEU A 503 7.51 2.94 10.41
C LEU A 503 6.34 2.01 10.75
N TYR A 504 5.28 2.53 11.39
CA TYR A 504 4.12 1.74 11.78
C TYR A 504 2.93 2.00 10.87
N THR A 505 2.14 0.95 10.64
CA THR A 505 0.77 1.03 10.10
C THR A 505 -0.22 0.82 11.24
N TYR A 506 -1.40 1.42 11.13
CA TYR A 506 -2.39 1.48 12.22
C TYR A 506 -3.71 0.87 11.77
N GLN A 507 -4.30 0.06 12.64
CA GLN A 507 -5.64 -0.48 12.47
C GLN A 507 -6.43 -0.24 13.74
N TRP A 508 -7.44 0.61 13.65
CA TRP A 508 -8.33 0.89 14.77
C TRP A 508 -9.48 -0.11 14.84
N LEU A 509 -9.87 -0.45 16.06
CA LEU A 509 -11.02 -1.30 16.35
C LEU A 509 -11.92 -0.61 17.38
N ASN A 510 -13.23 -0.82 17.24
CA ASN A 510 -14.23 -0.49 18.26
C ASN A 510 -15.00 -1.75 18.64
N THR A 511 -14.92 -2.15 19.91
CA THR A 511 -15.69 -3.28 20.46
C THR A 511 -15.50 -4.54 19.61
N GLY A 512 -14.25 -4.83 19.23
CA GLY A 512 -13.85 -5.97 18.40
C GLY A 512 -14.04 -5.79 16.89
N ASN A 513 -14.78 -4.78 16.43
CA ASN A 513 -14.99 -4.53 15.00
C ASN A 513 -13.89 -3.65 14.41
N VAL A 514 -13.33 -4.09 13.28
CA VAL A 514 -12.34 -3.34 12.50
C VAL A 514 -13.00 -2.12 11.88
N LEU A 515 -12.46 -0.93 12.14
CA LEU A 515 -12.92 0.32 11.53
C LEU A 515 -12.21 0.52 10.19
N ALA A 516 -12.95 0.90 9.13
CA ALA A 516 -12.41 0.98 7.78
C ALA A 516 -11.38 2.12 7.60
N GLN A 517 -10.14 1.74 7.30
CA GLN A 517 -9.01 2.48 6.71
C GLN A 517 -8.76 3.94 7.12
N GLU A 518 -8.64 4.23 8.41
CA GLU A 518 -7.83 5.38 8.85
C GLU A 518 -6.37 4.93 9.08
N VAL A 519 -5.58 4.94 8.00
CA VAL A 519 -4.15 4.51 7.95
C VAL A 519 -3.20 5.46 8.70
N LYS A 520 -3.75 6.43 9.45
CA LYS A 520 -3.01 7.45 10.18
C LYS A 520 -3.06 7.14 11.67
N GLY A 521 -2.03 7.53 12.42
CA GLY A 521 -1.99 7.43 13.88
C GLY A 521 -3.03 8.29 14.61
N SER A 522 -4.13 8.71 13.98
CA SER A 522 -5.22 9.45 14.60
C SER A 522 -6.56 9.01 14.03
N LEU A 523 -7.56 8.86 14.90
CA LEU A 523 -8.92 8.46 14.60
C LEU A 523 -9.93 9.47 15.15
N ALA A 524 -10.86 9.93 14.31
CA ALA A 524 -11.99 10.75 14.74
C ALA A 524 -13.24 9.87 14.95
N VAL A 525 -13.86 9.92 16.13
CA VAL A 525 -14.96 9.03 16.49
C VAL A 525 -16.17 9.77 17.06
N THR A 526 -17.36 9.26 16.76
CA THR A 526 -18.66 9.83 17.15
C THR A 526 -19.57 8.82 17.86
N GLN A 527 -19.06 7.61 18.12
CA GLN A 527 -19.81 6.50 18.69
C GLN A 527 -19.19 6.05 20.02
N ALA A 528 -20.02 5.55 20.92
CA ALA A 528 -19.55 4.93 22.15
C ALA A 528 -18.90 3.57 21.86
N GLY A 529 -18.02 3.15 22.77
CA GLY A 529 -17.46 1.80 22.75
C GLY A 529 -16.02 1.71 23.22
N HIS A 530 -15.46 0.52 23.01
CA HIS A 530 -14.15 0.09 23.48
C HIS A 530 -13.12 0.22 22.35
N TYR A 531 -12.38 1.33 22.36
CA TYR A 531 -11.43 1.62 21.28
C TYR A 531 -10.03 1.10 21.61
N VAL A 532 -9.45 0.37 20.65
CA VAL A 532 -8.05 -0.05 20.66
C VAL A 532 -7.42 0.25 19.30
N VAL A 533 -6.09 0.36 19.27
CA VAL A 533 -5.32 0.42 18.03
C VAL A 533 -4.33 -0.73 17.97
N THR A 534 -4.36 -1.48 16.88
CA THR A 534 -3.31 -2.43 16.53
C THR A 534 -2.31 -1.73 15.62
N VAL A 535 -1.03 -1.73 16.01
CA VAL A 535 0.06 -1.20 15.19
C VAL A 535 0.87 -2.35 14.60
N THR A 536 1.27 -2.22 13.34
CA THR A 536 2.16 -3.18 12.66
C THR A 536 3.41 -2.47 12.18
N ASP A 537 4.59 -2.96 12.53
CA ASP A 537 5.87 -2.39 12.09
C ASP A 537 6.34 -2.91 10.72
N THR A 538 7.50 -2.43 10.26
CA THR A 538 8.14 -2.87 9.00
C THR A 538 8.59 -4.34 9.02
N SER A 539 8.72 -4.94 10.20
CA SER A 539 9.06 -6.35 10.39
C SER A 539 7.82 -7.26 10.49
N GLN A 540 6.63 -6.72 10.23
CA GLN A 540 5.34 -7.41 10.34
C GLN A 540 4.99 -7.86 11.77
N CYS A 541 5.62 -7.26 12.79
CA CYS A 541 5.27 -7.50 14.18
C CYS A 541 4.12 -6.60 14.61
N GLN A 542 3.20 -7.17 15.39
CA GLN A 542 1.95 -6.52 15.78
C GLN A 542 1.82 -6.43 17.30
N SER A 543 1.29 -5.30 17.74
CA SER A 543 0.86 -5.07 19.12
C SER A 543 -0.46 -4.31 19.13
N THR A 544 -1.28 -4.55 20.15
CA THR A 544 -2.54 -3.85 20.38
C THR A 544 -2.41 -3.02 21.65
N SER A 545 -2.92 -1.78 21.62
CA SER A 545 -2.91 -0.87 22.76
C SER A 545 -3.83 -1.35 23.88
N ASP A 546 -3.65 -0.76 25.07
CA ASP A 546 -4.71 -0.76 26.09
C ASP A 546 -6.00 -0.11 25.55
N GLU A 547 -7.10 -0.47 26.18
CA GLU A 547 -8.45 -0.04 25.79
C GLU A 547 -8.77 1.37 26.28
N VAL A 548 -9.37 2.18 25.40
CA VAL A 548 -9.98 3.47 25.73
C VAL A 548 -11.50 3.36 25.59
N LEU A 549 -12.19 3.37 26.72
CA LEU A 549 -13.64 3.44 26.76
C LEU A 549 -14.13 4.87 26.52
N LEU A 550 -14.98 5.06 25.50
CA LEU A 550 -15.64 6.33 25.20
C LEU A 550 -17.15 6.24 25.36
N GLN A 551 -17.75 7.30 25.87
CA GLN A 551 -19.20 7.43 26.05
C GLN A 551 -19.72 8.67 25.32
N PHE A 552 -20.80 8.50 24.57
CA PHE A 552 -21.50 9.59 23.88
C PHE A 552 -22.91 9.70 24.45
N ASN A 553 -23.16 10.76 25.21
CA ASN A 553 -24.44 10.98 25.87
C ASN A 553 -25.41 11.69 24.92
N ALA A 554 -26.64 11.20 24.84
CA ALA A 554 -27.70 11.91 24.14
C ALA A 554 -28.15 13.11 24.99
N ALA A 555 -28.47 14.23 24.33
CA ALA A 555 -29.14 15.34 25.00
C ALA A 555 -30.55 14.90 25.44
N PRO A 556 -31.04 15.33 26.62
CA PRO A 556 -32.39 15.02 27.05
C PRO A 556 -33.42 15.62 26.10
N ALA A 557 -34.46 14.85 25.76
CA ALA A 557 -35.59 15.37 25.00
C ALA A 557 -36.37 16.36 25.87
N VAL A 558 -36.49 17.60 25.41
CA VAL A 558 -37.22 18.67 26.10
C VAL A 558 -38.28 19.27 25.20
N SER A 559 -39.41 19.63 25.79
CA SER A 559 -40.51 20.32 25.12
C SER A 559 -40.89 21.58 25.89
N MET A 560 -41.39 22.59 25.18
CA MET A 560 -41.84 23.84 25.77
C MET A 560 -43.27 24.12 25.32
N THR A 561 -44.10 24.55 26.26
CA THR A 561 -45.51 24.87 26.01
C THR A 561 -45.59 26.02 25.00
N PRO A 562 -46.39 25.91 23.93
CA PRO A 562 -46.58 27.00 22.97
C PRO A 562 -47.00 28.30 23.67
N LEU A 563 -46.40 29.41 23.25
CA LEU A 563 -46.63 30.72 23.87
C LEU A 563 -47.70 31.49 23.07
N PRO A 564 -48.80 31.95 23.70
CA PRO A 564 -49.78 32.81 23.04
C PRO A 564 -49.21 34.21 22.78
N ALA A 565 -49.86 34.96 21.89
CA ALA A 565 -49.59 36.39 21.75
C ALA A 565 -50.06 37.14 23.02
N ILE A 566 -49.34 38.20 23.39
CA ILE A 566 -49.60 39.00 24.60
C ILE A 566 -49.43 40.50 24.29
N CYS A 567 -50.24 41.37 24.89
CA CYS A 567 -50.11 42.82 24.70
C CYS A 567 -48.93 43.38 25.49
N GLU A 568 -48.22 44.37 24.95
CA GLU A 568 -47.08 45.01 25.65
C GLU A 568 -47.46 45.59 27.02
N ASN A 569 -48.71 46.03 27.17
CA ASN A 569 -49.27 46.59 28.39
C ASN A 569 -50.07 45.58 29.22
N ALA A 570 -49.93 44.28 28.96
CA ALA A 570 -50.64 43.25 29.69
C ALA A 570 -50.28 43.31 31.20
N PRO A 571 -51.28 43.29 32.10
CA PRO A 571 -51.03 43.40 33.54
C PRO A 571 -50.41 42.14 34.15
N ALA A 572 -50.56 40.98 33.49
CA ALA A 572 -50.02 39.70 33.91
C ALA A 572 -48.86 39.26 33.00
N ARG A 573 -47.83 38.67 33.61
CA ARG A 573 -46.68 38.08 32.91
C ARG A 573 -47.08 36.73 32.29
N LEU A 574 -46.44 36.34 31.20
CA LEU A 574 -46.69 35.05 30.56
C LEU A 574 -45.87 33.95 31.23
N ALA A 575 -46.53 32.91 31.76
CA ALA A 575 -45.83 31.78 32.39
C ALA A 575 -45.10 30.92 31.35
N LEU A 576 -43.84 30.60 31.62
CA LEU A 576 -42.99 29.72 30.82
C LEU A 576 -42.98 28.33 31.45
N ARG A 577 -43.35 27.31 30.66
CA ARG A 577 -43.42 25.92 31.12
C ARG A 577 -42.76 24.98 30.10
N ALA A 578 -41.94 24.07 30.61
CA ALA A 578 -41.24 23.08 29.83
C ALA A 578 -41.23 21.74 30.57
N GLU A 579 -41.17 20.64 29.81
CA GLU A 579 -41.15 19.27 30.31
C GLU A 579 -39.97 18.51 29.66
N PRO A 580 -39.12 17.82 30.46
CA PRO A 580 -39.07 17.85 31.92
C PRO A 580 -38.60 19.19 32.50
N GLY A 581 -39.09 19.53 33.70
CA GLY A 581 -38.70 20.74 34.44
C GLY A 581 -37.26 20.70 34.98
N GLY A 582 -36.80 21.82 35.57
CA GLY A 582 -35.47 21.93 36.19
C GLY A 582 -34.39 22.60 35.35
N GLY A 583 -34.72 23.03 34.13
CA GLY A 583 -33.84 23.80 33.24
C GLY A 583 -34.00 25.31 33.39
N THR A 584 -33.41 26.06 32.45
CA THR A 584 -33.46 27.53 32.42
C THR A 584 -34.10 28.04 31.14
N PHE A 585 -34.89 29.11 31.26
CA PHE A 585 -35.37 29.88 30.12
C PHE A 585 -34.47 31.08 29.87
N ALA A 586 -34.18 31.37 28.62
CA ALA A 586 -33.42 32.54 28.21
C ALA A 586 -34.01 33.15 26.93
N GLY A 587 -34.15 34.47 26.92
CA GLY A 587 -34.43 35.26 25.72
C GLY A 587 -33.14 35.79 25.10
N VAL A 588 -33.20 36.20 23.84
CA VAL A 588 -32.11 36.89 23.15
C VAL A 588 -32.47 38.35 22.87
N GLY A 589 -31.46 39.23 22.78
CA GLY A 589 -31.67 40.65 22.50
C GLY A 589 -32.58 41.32 23.55
N GLN A 590 -33.61 42.03 23.09
CA GLN A 590 -34.56 42.74 23.97
C GLN A 590 -35.32 41.79 24.91
N ALA A 591 -35.49 40.52 24.55
CA ALA A 591 -36.15 39.54 25.41
C ALA A 591 -35.27 39.03 26.56
N ALA A 592 -33.95 39.29 26.54
CA ALA A 592 -33.05 38.81 27.58
C ALA A 592 -33.38 39.38 28.97
N SER A 593 -33.82 40.64 29.04
CA SER A 593 -34.24 41.30 30.29
C SER A 593 -35.70 41.03 30.67
N ALA A 594 -36.47 40.49 29.72
CA ALA A 594 -37.90 40.18 29.87
C ALA A 594 -38.16 38.76 30.39
N VAL A 595 -37.20 37.84 30.24
CA VAL A 595 -37.31 36.45 30.69
C VAL A 595 -36.74 36.30 32.09
N THR A 596 -37.50 35.63 32.95
CA THR A 596 -37.06 35.17 34.28
C THR A 596 -37.01 33.64 34.30
N ALA A 597 -36.79 33.04 35.48
CA ALA A 597 -36.76 31.58 35.63
C ALA A 597 -38.07 30.88 35.22
N SER A 598 -39.21 31.56 35.21
CA SER A 598 -40.51 30.94 34.91
C SER A 598 -41.52 31.85 34.20
N GLU A 599 -41.14 33.07 33.83
CA GLU A 599 -42.08 34.06 33.28
C GLU A 599 -41.43 34.96 32.23
N PHE A 600 -42.24 35.47 31.30
CA PHE A 600 -41.89 36.48 30.30
C PHE A 600 -42.69 37.78 30.53
N ASP A 601 -41.99 38.92 30.57
CA ASP A 601 -42.52 40.26 30.80
C ASP A 601 -42.61 41.08 29.50
N PRO A 602 -43.80 41.22 28.91
CA PRO A 602 -43.95 41.89 27.62
C PRO A 602 -43.64 43.40 27.69
N ALA A 603 -43.70 44.03 28.86
CA ALA A 603 -43.42 45.46 29.03
C ALA A 603 -41.94 45.81 28.85
N LYS A 604 -41.03 44.82 28.91
CA LYS A 604 -39.58 45.02 28.79
C LYS A 604 -39.04 44.87 27.38
N THR A 605 -39.85 44.39 26.43
CA THR A 605 -39.39 44.09 25.06
C THR A 605 -39.86 45.10 24.01
N GLY A 606 -41.02 45.72 24.22
CA GLY A 606 -41.79 46.39 23.18
C GLY A 606 -42.43 45.40 22.19
N PRO A 607 -43.17 45.90 21.17
CA PRO A 607 -43.87 45.07 20.20
C PRO A 607 -42.90 44.31 19.29
N GLY A 608 -43.18 43.04 19.01
CA GLY A 608 -42.33 42.21 18.15
C GLY A 608 -42.46 40.71 18.40
N GLN A 609 -41.61 39.93 17.75
CA GLN A 609 -41.50 38.48 17.97
C GLN A 609 -40.18 38.17 18.68
N PHE A 610 -40.26 37.35 19.73
CA PHE A 610 -39.12 37.04 20.56
C PHE A 610 -38.98 35.53 20.77
N VAL A 611 -37.78 35.01 20.51
CA VAL A 611 -37.46 33.60 20.71
C VAL A 611 -37.04 33.39 22.16
N ILE A 612 -37.74 32.48 22.83
CA ILE A 612 -37.41 32.01 24.17
C ILE A 612 -36.85 30.60 24.04
N THR A 613 -35.63 30.39 24.54
CA THR A 613 -34.96 29.09 24.55
C THR A 613 -35.05 28.48 25.94
N TYR A 614 -35.50 27.23 26.04
CA TYR A 614 -35.37 26.42 27.25
C TYR A 614 -34.15 25.50 27.12
N THR A 615 -33.32 25.44 28.16
CA THR A 615 -32.13 24.57 28.23
C THR A 615 -32.17 23.73 29.50
N LEU A 616 -32.06 22.40 29.36
CA LEU A 616 -31.97 21.47 30.49
C LEU A 616 -30.67 20.67 30.41
N THR A 617 -29.90 20.67 31.51
CA THR A 617 -28.73 19.81 31.70
C THR A 617 -28.99 18.91 32.90
N GLN A 618 -29.09 17.60 32.68
CA GLN A 618 -29.37 16.64 33.76
C GLN A 618 -28.10 16.31 34.54
N ALA A 619 -28.23 15.97 35.84
CA ALA A 619 -27.11 15.55 36.67
C ALA A 619 -26.43 14.30 36.07
N GLY A 620 -25.11 14.37 35.85
CA GLY A 620 -24.33 13.30 35.22
C GLY A 620 -24.33 13.30 33.69
N ASN A 621 -25.10 14.19 33.03
CA ASN A 621 -25.09 14.37 31.58
C ASN A 621 -24.60 15.78 31.23
N THR A 622 -23.49 15.87 30.51
CA THR A 622 -22.92 17.15 30.06
C THR A 622 -23.64 17.75 28.84
N CYS A 623 -24.60 17.03 28.26
CA CYS A 623 -25.26 17.40 27.02
C CYS A 623 -26.58 18.12 27.27
N PRO A 624 -26.68 19.43 26.95
CA PRO A 624 -27.89 20.19 27.20
C PRO A 624 -28.98 19.87 26.17
N GLY A 625 -30.17 19.52 26.64
CA GLY A 625 -31.39 19.50 25.82
C GLY A 625 -31.86 20.93 25.61
N ARG A 626 -32.20 21.29 24.36
CA ARG A 626 -32.70 22.64 24.02
C ARG A 626 -33.98 22.57 23.20
N THR A 627 -34.90 23.49 23.46
CA THR A 627 -36.09 23.73 22.65
C THR A 627 -36.41 25.21 22.65
N GLN A 628 -37.17 25.66 21.65
CA GLN A 628 -37.48 27.08 21.44
C GLN A 628 -38.97 27.27 21.17
N GLN A 629 -39.50 28.38 21.69
CA GLN A 629 -40.82 28.90 21.33
C GLN A 629 -40.71 30.40 21.03
N THR A 630 -41.59 30.89 20.16
CA THR A 630 -41.66 32.31 19.83
C THR A 630 -42.88 32.92 20.50
N VAL A 631 -42.69 33.95 21.32
CA VAL A 631 -43.77 34.80 21.83
C VAL A 631 -43.93 36.02 20.94
N THR A 632 -45.17 36.40 20.65
CA THR A 632 -45.49 37.63 19.92
C THR A 632 -46.04 38.67 20.89
N VAL A 633 -45.34 39.80 21.02
CA VAL A 633 -45.78 40.96 21.80
C VAL A 633 -46.48 41.94 20.87
N LEU A 634 -47.75 42.17 21.13
CA LEU A 634 -48.62 43.05 20.34
C LEU A 634 -48.53 44.49 20.86
N PRO A 635 -48.54 45.51 19.98
CA PRO A 635 -48.52 46.90 20.39
C PRO A 635 -49.79 47.27 21.16
N ALA A 636 -49.65 48.05 22.23
CA ALA A 636 -50.78 48.64 22.92
C ALA A 636 -51.36 49.76 22.05
N PRO A 637 -52.69 49.90 21.98
CA PRO A 637 -53.27 51.04 21.30
C PRO A 637 -52.94 52.32 22.06
N SER A 638 -52.61 53.40 21.35
CA SER A 638 -52.45 54.73 21.93
C SER A 638 -53.43 55.70 21.26
N ILE A 639 -54.20 56.44 22.05
CA ILE A 639 -55.01 57.56 21.58
C ILE A 639 -54.72 58.81 22.41
N ALA A 640 -54.74 59.97 21.76
CA ALA A 640 -54.60 61.26 22.41
C ALA A 640 -55.95 61.97 22.41
N VAL A 641 -56.50 62.18 23.60
CA VAL A 641 -57.72 62.95 23.80
C VAL A 641 -57.40 64.22 24.57
N ALA A 642 -58.11 65.30 24.25
CA ALA A 642 -57.95 66.59 24.89
C ALA A 642 -59.30 67.06 25.43
N ASP A 643 -59.25 67.83 26.51
CA ASP A 643 -60.42 68.50 27.06
C ASP A 643 -61.01 69.48 26.02
N ALA A 644 -62.32 69.66 26.08
CA ALA A 644 -63.07 70.50 25.15
C ALA A 644 -64.04 71.41 25.90
N SER A 645 -64.52 72.46 25.24
CA SER A 645 -65.58 73.31 25.76
C SER A 645 -66.65 73.55 24.69
N VAL A 646 -67.91 73.55 25.08
CA VAL A 646 -69.07 73.67 24.19
C VAL A 646 -70.11 74.60 24.82
N ARG A 647 -70.85 75.36 23.99
CA ARG A 647 -71.99 76.13 24.51
C ARG A 647 -73.15 75.19 24.84
N ARG A 648 -73.90 75.46 25.92
CA ARG A 648 -75.11 74.68 26.24
C ARG A 648 -76.04 74.64 25.02
N GLY A 649 -76.49 73.44 24.65
CA GLY A 649 -77.31 73.19 23.45
C GLY A 649 -76.52 73.11 22.13
N SER A 650 -75.19 73.22 22.14
CA SER A 650 -74.31 72.96 20.98
C SER A 650 -73.54 71.64 21.16
N GLU A 651 -72.83 71.19 20.13
CA GLU A 651 -72.00 69.98 20.15
C GLU A 651 -70.52 70.27 19.83
N VAL A 652 -69.63 69.40 20.33
CA VAL A 652 -68.19 69.41 20.01
C VAL A 652 -67.71 68.01 19.64
N GLN A 653 -66.91 67.88 18.57
CA GLN A 653 -66.35 66.60 18.16
C GLN A 653 -65.19 66.18 19.07
N LEU A 654 -65.31 65.01 19.69
CA LEU A 654 -64.25 64.39 20.51
C LEU A 654 -63.32 63.55 19.65
N ASN A 655 -62.06 63.40 20.10
CA ASN A 655 -61.05 62.56 19.47
C ASN A 655 -60.92 62.77 17.94
N LYS A 656 -60.69 64.02 17.50
CA LYS A 656 -60.63 64.39 16.07
C LYS A 656 -59.68 63.51 15.24
N ASN A 657 -58.62 63.00 15.88
CA ASN A 657 -57.61 62.13 15.27
C ASN A 657 -57.86 60.63 15.54
N GLY A 658 -59.11 60.21 15.77
CA GLY A 658 -59.47 58.81 15.95
C GLY A 658 -58.98 57.91 14.80
N VAL A 659 -58.59 56.70 15.16
CA VAL A 659 -57.98 55.67 14.29
C VAL A 659 -59.04 54.63 13.99
N ASP A 660 -59.44 54.51 12.71
CA ASP A 660 -60.59 53.69 12.32
C ASP A 660 -60.40 52.18 12.52
N THR A 661 -59.16 51.71 12.70
CA THR A 661 -58.84 50.29 12.97
C THR A 661 -59.04 49.89 14.43
N LEU A 662 -59.24 50.84 15.34
CA LEU A 662 -59.53 50.58 16.74
C LEU A 662 -61.05 50.55 16.98
N SER A 663 -61.49 49.71 17.89
CA SER A 663 -62.84 49.78 18.43
C SER A 663 -62.86 50.71 19.66
N TYR A 664 -63.93 51.49 19.81
CA TYR A 664 -64.06 52.51 20.84
C TYR A 664 -65.24 52.21 21.76
N TYR A 665 -65.11 52.56 23.03
CA TYR A 665 -66.22 52.54 23.98
C TYR A 665 -66.09 53.71 24.97
N TRP A 666 -67.00 54.67 24.87
CA TRP A 666 -67.06 55.90 25.65
C TRP A 666 -68.08 55.80 26.78
N THR A 667 -67.72 56.27 27.98
CA THR A 667 -68.58 56.27 29.17
C THR A 667 -68.41 57.57 29.98
N PRO A 668 -69.49 58.19 30.50
CA PRO A 668 -70.89 57.84 30.27
C PRO A 668 -71.30 58.09 28.81
N SER A 669 -72.40 57.49 28.35
CA SER A 669 -72.91 57.68 26.97
C SER A 669 -73.82 58.92 26.83
N VAL A 670 -74.16 59.55 27.94
CA VAL A 670 -75.04 60.73 27.97
C VAL A 670 -74.45 61.86 27.16
N GLY A 671 -75.26 62.51 26.32
CA GLY A 671 -74.81 63.62 25.47
C GLY A 671 -73.82 63.24 24.36
N LEU A 672 -73.57 61.95 24.08
CA LEU A 672 -72.73 61.53 22.95
C LEU A 672 -73.58 61.12 21.75
N SER A 673 -73.11 61.43 20.53
CA SER A 673 -73.75 60.96 19.30
C SER A 673 -73.67 59.45 19.12
N SER A 674 -72.61 58.82 19.63
CA SER A 674 -72.48 57.36 19.72
C SER A 674 -71.38 56.99 20.72
N PRO A 675 -71.63 56.08 21.67
CA PRO A 675 -70.61 55.63 22.61
C PRO A 675 -69.57 54.70 21.97
N VAL A 676 -69.72 54.28 20.71
CA VAL A 676 -68.78 53.36 20.03
C VAL A 676 -68.09 53.98 18.82
N ALA A 677 -68.38 55.24 18.51
CA ALA A 677 -67.73 55.93 17.41
C ALA A 677 -66.28 56.29 17.76
N ALA A 678 -65.39 56.24 16.75
CA ALA A 678 -64.02 56.73 16.89
C ALA A 678 -63.96 58.23 17.18
N LYS A 679 -64.94 58.99 16.64
CA LYS A 679 -65.00 60.47 16.68
C LYS A 679 -66.41 60.96 17.02
N PRO A 680 -66.94 60.68 18.22
CA PRO A 680 -68.31 61.06 18.57
C PRO A 680 -68.41 62.58 18.74
N TYR A 681 -69.60 63.12 18.52
CA TYR A 681 -69.96 64.48 18.94
C TYR A 681 -70.49 64.42 20.37
N ALA A 682 -70.13 65.40 21.19
CA ALA A 682 -70.55 65.54 22.57
C ALA A 682 -71.32 66.85 22.78
N SER A 683 -72.53 66.75 23.32
CA SER A 683 -73.44 67.84 23.68
C SER A 683 -74.03 67.64 25.09
N PRO A 684 -73.20 67.47 26.15
CA PRO A 684 -73.72 67.30 27.50
C PRO A 684 -74.38 68.60 28.02
N ASP A 685 -75.39 68.46 28.90
CA ASP A 685 -76.08 69.61 29.51
C ASP A 685 -75.28 70.27 30.65
N THR A 686 -74.39 69.50 31.28
CA THR A 686 -73.46 69.92 32.33
C THR A 686 -72.05 69.42 32.02
N THR A 687 -71.03 70.09 32.56
CA THR A 687 -69.63 69.65 32.41
C THR A 687 -69.49 68.17 32.75
N THR A 688 -68.99 67.37 31.80
CA THR A 688 -68.96 65.91 31.89
C THR A 688 -67.58 65.38 31.55
N THR A 689 -67.04 64.49 32.39
CA THR A 689 -65.80 63.74 32.11
C THR A 689 -66.15 62.41 31.45
N TYR A 690 -65.67 62.21 30.23
CA TYR A 690 -65.79 60.97 29.48
C TYR A 690 -64.53 60.13 29.63
N GLN A 691 -64.70 58.83 29.84
CA GLN A 691 -63.67 57.79 29.75
C GLN A 691 -63.85 57.03 28.44
N VAL A 692 -62.77 56.86 27.69
CA VAL A 692 -62.74 56.09 26.45
C VAL A 692 -61.82 54.88 26.62
N ARG A 693 -62.36 53.70 26.36
CA ARG A 693 -61.61 52.46 26.17
C ARG A 693 -61.46 52.21 24.67
N VAL A 694 -60.25 51.91 24.23
CA VAL A 694 -59.95 51.53 22.85
C VAL A 694 -59.37 50.12 22.81
N THR A 695 -59.74 49.34 21.79
CA THR A 695 -59.27 47.96 21.61
C THR A 695 -58.78 47.74 20.18
N THR A 696 -57.58 47.18 20.03
CA THR A 696 -57.04 46.76 18.73
C THR A 696 -57.79 45.53 18.19
N PRO A 697 -57.71 45.24 16.88
CA PRO A 697 -58.29 44.01 16.31
C PRO A 697 -57.77 42.72 16.97
N GLN A 698 -56.55 42.75 17.53
CA GLN A 698 -55.92 41.64 18.23
C GLN A 698 -56.27 41.59 19.73
N GLY A 699 -57.13 42.48 20.22
CA GLY A 699 -57.68 42.46 21.58
C GLY A 699 -56.88 43.22 22.64
N CYS A 700 -55.89 44.04 22.25
CA CYS A 700 -55.14 44.87 23.20
C CYS A 700 -55.88 46.15 23.51
N GLU A 701 -55.92 46.55 24.78
CA GLU A 701 -56.78 47.64 25.25
C GLU A 701 -56.01 48.77 25.91
N PHE A 702 -56.52 49.98 25.77
CA PHE A 702 -56.04 51.18 26.47
C PHE A 702 -57.23 52.04 26.89
N THR A 703 -57.13 52.71 28.03
CA THR A 703 -58.21 53.57 28.55
C THR A 703 -57.67 54.92 28.98
N THR A 704 -58.37 56.00 28.61
CA THR A 704 -58.03 57.38 29.01
C THR A 704 -59.29 58.22 29.24
N LYS A 705 -59.16 59.44 29.78
CA LYS A 705 -60.28 60.33 30.12
C LYS A 705 -60.08 61.74 29.52
N LEU A 706 -61.19 62.42 29.23
CA LEU A 706 -61.24 63.84 28.87
C LEU A 706 -62.47 64.51 29.50
N THR A 707 -62.44 65.83 29.66
CA THR A 707 -63.55 66.63 30.18
C THR A 707 -64.11 67.58 29.14
N VAL A 708 -65.44 67.61 29.00
CA VAL A 708 -66.16 68.57 28.16
C VAL A 708 -66.87 69.58 29.05
N SER A 709 -66.41 70.83 29.04
CA SER A 709 -66.97 71.93 29.84
C SER A 709 -68.13 72.62 29.10
N VAL A 710 -69.26 72.82 29.78
CA VAL A 710 -70.47 73.45 29.20
C VAL A 710 -70.54 74.92 29.58
N ILE A 711 -70.69 75.81 28.59
CA ILE A 711 -70.74 77.27 28.75
C ILE A 711 -72.14 77.81 28.39
N THR A 712 -72.81 78.52 29.30
CA THR A 712 -74.13 79.14 29.03
C THR A 712 -73.99 80.60 28.56
N VAL A 713 -74.85 81.07 27.66
CA VAL A 713 -74.89 82.47 27.24
C VAL A 713 -75.76 83.29 28.19
N LEU A 714 -75.25 84.43 28.68
CA LEU A 714 -76.03 85.40 29.46
C LEU A 714 -76.91 86.25 28.53
N PHE A 715 -78.21 86.33 28.81
CA PHE A 715 -79.11 87.29 28.20
C PHE A 715 -79.39 88.41 29.20
N ILE A 716 -78.96 89.63 28.85
CA ILE A 716 -78.99 90.79 29.73
C ILE A 716 -79.96 91.81 29.13
N PRO A 717 -81.15 92.02 29.71
CA PRO A 717 -82.07 93.07 29.28
C PRO A 717 -81.41 94.46 29.41
N ASP A 718 -81.72 95.36 28.48
CA ASP A 718 -81.23 96.74 28.45
C ASP A 718 -82.21 97.75 29.05
N ALA A 719 -83.41 97.32 29.43
CA ALA A 719 -84.40 98.12 30.16
C ALA A 719 -85.28 97.26 31.06
N PHE A 720 -85.83 97.86 32.12
CA PHE A 720 -86.91 97.29 32.93
C PHE A 720 -87.77 98.40 33.56
N THR A 721 -89.01 98.07 33.95
CA THR A 721 -90.05 99.01 34.38
C THR A 721 -90.49 98.74 35.83
N PRO A 722 -89.80 99.25 36.85
CA PRO A 722 -90.20 99.06 38.25
C PRO A 722 -91.40 99.96 38.60
N ASN A 723 -92.58 99.65 38.07
CA ASN A 723 -93.86 100.36 38.28
C ASN A 723 -94.88 99.54 39.11
N ASN A 724 -94.51 98.33 39.53
CA ASN A 724 -95.30 97.36 40.28
C ASN A 724 -96.54 96.84 39.54
N ASP A 725 -96.50 96.75 38.20
CA ASP A 725 -97.58 96.15 37.41
C ASP A 725 -97.47 94.61 37.26
N GLY A 726 -96.39 94.01 37.79
CA GLY A 726 -96.08 92.59 37.71
C GLY A 726 -95.26 92.21 36.47
N VAL A 727 -94.93 93.15 35.59
CA VAL A 727 -94.24 92.93 34.32
C VAL A 727 -92.95 93.75 34.26
N ASN A 728 -91.81 93.05 34.16
CA ASN A 728 -90.48 93.66 34.12
C ASN A 728 -90.18 94.59 35.32
N ASP A 729 -90.77 94.33 36.48
CA ASP A 729 -90.49 95.10 37.71
C ASP A 729 -89.06 94.92 38.24
N ASN A 730 -88.39 93.83 37.83
CA ASN A 730 -87.02 93.55 38.21
C ASN A 730 -86.14 93.27 36.99
N TRP A 731 -84.86 93.60 37.10
CA TRP A 731 -83.87 93.33 36.07
C TRP A 731 -83.47 91.85 36.05
N VAL A 732 -84.19 91.02 35.32
CA VAL A 732 -83.93 89.57 35.25
C VAL A 732 -82.87 89.25 34.19
N ILE A 733 -81.67 88.87 34.63
CA ILE A 733 -80.60 88.39 33.72
C ILE A 733 -80.75 86.87 33.54
N ARG A 734 -81.13 86.42 32.35
CA ARG A 734 -81.33 84.98 32.08
C ARG A 734 -79.99 84.29 31.82
N GLY A 735 -79.85 83.06 32.31
CA GLY A 735 -78.62 82.28 32.21
C GLY A 735 -77.56 82.59 33.28
N ILE A 736 -77.80 83.60 34.14
CA ILE A 736 -76.85 83.98 35.20
C ILE A 736 -76.75 82.95 36.34
N GLY A 737 -77.74 82.08 36.49
CA GLY A 737 -77.72 80.99 37.47
C GLY A 737 -76.60 79.95 37.25
N ASP A 738 -76.07 79.83 36.02
CA ASP A 738 -74.91 78.96 35.74
C ASP A 738 -73.57 79.61 36.17
N TYR A 739 -73.63 80.84 36.69
CA TYR A 739 -72.50 81.61 37.23
C TYR A 739 -72.80 82.02 38.68
N PRO A 740 -72.89 81.05 39.62
CA PRO A 740 -73.30 81.33 41.00
C PRO A 740 -72.39 82.35 41.70
N ASP A 741 -71.12 82.42 41.30
CA ASP A 741 -70.11 83.34 41.84
C ASP A 741 -69.97 84.65 41.05
N CYS A 742 -70.90 84.96 40.13
CA CYS A 742 -70.80 86.18 39.32
C CYS A 742 -70.87 87.43 40.20
N LYS A 743 -70.24 88.53 39.78
CA LYS A 743 -70.42 89.85 40.40
C LYS A 743 -71.23 90.73 39.46
N VAL A 744 -72.33 91.31 39.94
CA VAL A 744 -73.17 92.24 39.17
C VAL A 744 -73.09 93.62 39.81
N GLU A 745 -72.67 94.62 39.04
CA GLU A 745 -72.47 96.00 39.48
C GLU A 745 -73.26 96.94 38.56
N VAL A 746 -74.02 97.88 39.12
CA VAL A 746 -74.74 98.92 38.39
C VAL A 746 -74.37 100.29 38.94
N TYR A 747 -74.14 101.25 38.05
CA TYR A 747 -73.61 102.58 38.33
C TYR A 747 -74.53 103.66 37.76
N ASN A 748 -74.67 104.78 38.47
CA ASN A 748 -75.37 105.96 37.98
C ASN A 748 -74.51 106.77 36.98
N ARG A 749 -75.08 107.86 36.43
CA ARG A 749 -74.39 108.73 35.43
C ARG A 749 -73.09 109.39 35.92
N TRP A 750 -72.83 109.41 37.23
CA TRP A 750 -71.61 109.96 37.82
C TRP A 750 -70.55 108.88 38.12
N GLY A 751 -70.85 107.61 37.81
CA GLY A 751 -69.95 106.48 38.06
C GLY A 751 -70.04 105.91 39.48
N ASN A 752 -70.98 106.39 40.31
CA ASN A 752 -71.17 105.83 41.65
C ASN A 752 -72.01 104.55 41.58
N PRO A 753 -71.62 103.46 42.28
CA PRO A 753 -72.42 102.24 42.31
C PRO A 753 -73.75 102.50 43.01
N VAL A 754 -74.84 102.04 42.40
CA VAL A 754 -76.19 102.08 42.95
C VAL A 754 -76.73 100.69 43.26
N PHE A 755 -76.10 99.65 42.71
CA PHE A 755 -76.36 98.25 43.05
C PHE A 755 -75.08 97.43 42.88
N VAL A 756 -74.78 96.57 43.84
CA VAL A 756 -73.67 95.62 43.79
C VAL A 756 -74.16 94.31 44.39
N SER A 757 -73.95 93.20 43.67
CA SER A 757 -74.29 91.85 44.12
C SER A 757 -73.16 90.88 43.84
N GLN A 758 -72.90 89.99 44.81
CA GLN A 758 -72.07 88.80 44.64
C GLN A 758 -73.03 87.61 44.56
N GLY A 759 -73.07 86.95 43.40
CA GLY A 759 -74.22 86.17 42.94
C GLY A 759 -75.35 87.05 42.40
N TYR A 760 -76.32 86.47 41.70
CA TYR A 760 -77.51 87.17 41.19
C TYR A 760 -78.77 86.30 41.30
N THR A 761 -79.05 85.82 42.51
CA THR A 761 -80.22 84.98 42.81
C THR A 761 -81.51 85.78 42.95
N GLN A 762 -81.43 87.03 43.39
CA GLN A 762 -82.54 87.98 43.40
C GLN A 762 -82.32 89.07 42.34
N PRO A 763 -83.19 89.14 41.31
CA PRO A 763 -83.15 90.22 40.33
C PRO A 763 -83.28 91.60 40.98
N TRP A 764 -82.52 92.58 40.50
CA TRP A 764 -82.53 93.94 41.03
C TRP A 764 -83.84 94.66 40.73
N ASP A 765 -84.42 95.31 41.73
CA ASP A 765 -85.72 95.99 41.70
C ASP A 765 -85.64 97.49 41.29
N GLY A 766 -84.44 97.97 40.96
CA GLY A 766 -84.23 99.37 40.58
C GLY A 766 -84.14 100.34 41.76
N LYS A 767 -83.92 99.84 42.99
CA LYS A 767 -83.71 100.67 44.17
C LYS A 767 -82.25 100.76 44.58
N SER A 768 -81.89 101.86 45.22
CA SER A 768 -80.62 102.05 45.92
C SER A 768 -80.93 102.46 47.35
N GLU A 769 -80.37 101.76 48.34
CA GLU A 769 -80.64 102.00 49.77
C GLU A 769 -82.15 102.00 50.13
N GLY A 770 -82.93 101.17 49.45
CA GLY A 770 -84.39 101.06 49.63
C GLY A 770 -85.21 102.16 48.97
N GLN A 771 -84.57 103.14 48.32
CA GLN A 771 -85.25 104.22 47.60
C GLN A 771 -85.29 103.98 46.10
N ASP A 772 -86.39 104.38 45.49
CA ASP A 772 -86.62 104.36 44.06
C ASP A 772 -85.63 105.26 43.31
N LEU A 773 -84.82 104.66 42.44
CA LEU A 773 -83.92 105.42 41.57
C LEU A 773 -84.69 106.15 40.47
N PRO A 774 -84.28 107.36 40.05
CA PRO A 774 -85.00 108.12 39.02
C PRO A 774 -84.97 107.41 37.65
N PRO A 775 -85.99 107.60 36.79
CA PRO A 775 -85.94 107.16 35.41
C PRO A 775 -84.73 107.75 34.68
N ALA A 776 -83.76 106.90 34.34
CA ALA A 776 -82.49 107.28 33.75
C ALA A 776 -81.78 106.06 33.16
N VAL A 777 -80.71 106.31 32.40
CA VAL A 777 -79.79 105.26 31.94
C VAL A 777 -78.69 105.06 32.98
N TYR A 778 -78.53 103.81 33.41
CA TYR A 778 -77.48 103.31 34.30
C TYR A 778 -76.46 102.49 33.49
N GLN A 779 -75.25 102.34 34.00
CA GLN A 779 -74.24 101.46 33.39
C GLN A 779 -74.08 100.22 34.25
N TYR A 780 -74.03 99.03 33.65
CA TYR A 780 -73.76 97.80 34.37
C TYR A 780 -72.44 97.15 33.99
N VAL A 781 -71.86 96.39 34.92
CA VAL A 781 -70.76 95.47 34.69
C VAL A 781 -71.11 94.15 35.39
N ILE A 782 -71.20 93.08 34.61
CA ILE A 782 -71.36 91.70 35.09
C ILE A 782 -70.03 90.98 34.86
N LYS A 783 -69.47 90.43 35.93
CA LYS A 783 -68.25 89.64 35.94
C LYS A 783 -68.64 88.19 36.23
N PRO A 784 -68.76 87.31 35.21
CA PRO A 784 -69.26 85.95 35.41
C PRO A 784 -68.34 85.04 36.24
N GLY A 785 -67.07 85.45 36.44
CA GLY A 785 -66.04 84.64 37.09
C GLY A 785 -65.25 83.76 36.12
N GLY A 786 -64.11 83.23 36.57
CA GLY A 786 -63.22 82.38 35.77
C GLY A 786 -62.59 83.10 34.57
N SER A 787 -62.41 82.39 33.45
CA SER A 787 -61.86 82.91 32.19
C SER A 787 -62.90 83.57 31.28
N GLN A 788 -64.12 83.81 31.78
CA GLN A 788 -65.20 84.38 30.98
C GLN A 788 -65.05 85.90 30.89
N PRO A 789 -65.30 86.52 29.72
CA PRO A 789 -65.15 87.96 29.58
C PRO A 789 -66.26 88.69 30.36
N ASN A 790 -65.89 89.80 30.99
CA ASN A 790 -66.84 90.72 31.60
C ASN A 790 -67.86 91.20 30.55
N ARG A 791 -69.10 91.42 31.00
CA ARG A 791 -70.19 92.00 30.19
C ARG A 791 -70.50 93.37 30.76
N SER A 792 -70.53 94.38 29.92
CA SER A 792 -70.89 95.74 30.33
C SER A 792 -71.84 96.35 29.31
N GLY A 793 -72.72 97.22 29.77
CA GLY A 793 -73.69 97.88 28.90
C GLY A 793 -74.51 98.91 29.65
N SER A 794 -75.48 99.49 28.95
CA SER A 794 -76.41 100.44 29.52
C SER A 794 -77.74 99.77 29.90
N LEU A 795 -78.36 100.23 30.97
CA LEU A 795 -79.62 99.75 31.52
C LEU A 795 -80.55 100.93 31.77
N LEU A 796 -81.68 101.01 31.07
CA LEU A 796 -82.69 102.05 31.26
C LEU A 796 -83.71 101.64 32.33
N ILE A 797 -83.89 102.51 33.32
CA ILE A 797 -85.04 102.46 34.23
C ILE A 797 -86.10 103.43 33.71
N THR A 798 -87.32 102.94 33.50
CA THR A 798 -88.50 103.75 33.15
C THR A 798 -89.68 103.36 34.03
N ARG A 799 -90.57 104.29 34.38
CA ARG A 799 -91.69 104.04 35.30
C ARG A 799 -93.01 104.45 34.68
#